data_AF-A0A948WL15-F1
#
_entry.id   AF-A0A948WL15-F1
#
_cell.length_a   1.000
_cell.length_b   1.000
_cell.length_c   1.000
_cell.angle_alpha   90.00
_cell.angle_beta   90.00
_cell.angle_gamma   90.00
#
_symmetry.space_group_name_H-M   'P 1'
#
loop_
_entity.id
_entity.type
_entity.pdbx_description
1 polymer ?
#
loop_
_entity_poly.entity_id
_entity_poly.type
_entity_poly.pdbx_seq_one_letter_code
_entity_poly.pdbx_strand_id
1 'polypeptide(L)'
;MAAELPPALVPAAIAAIDAIPRSVGGKVDRRRLPAIVDSRGPGLPGTWPMSDTERQVAAAIADVLGMPGAVHPDADFFDDLGLDSLTVAMVVSRLRANPRTRAANVRMTYEHRTVRTAAAAIDGATGRRTTEVVRERTDAVGRPMPTAMACAQAAVLATLVVVGSQLLWMPDLARLALRDGNVTVIDALMLACVAVLAVPAWAVATLALAALAKWTIIGRYRPMRVHAWSWWHMRHWTVVRAASIVPWGLLETAGLAPAALRLLGARIGRNVHIHAGVRLSEGGWDLLTLEDGATIGQDASLRVIDLDAGCIEAAPVTVRRNATVETRAGMSGGAELGEGSILRPLSNLSAGEARAFAVLDGVPAVPVGEAPRLHVPDEPSPWVLRALAATALAAPSLAITALPWTLAVAWIGGRWHSPGIVVAAVAAAAATTVLLQGVLARLLGPPPDGRVSLHGIAALRMAAQSALVESSGRWLSGTLMWPRWLRLAGARIGAGCEISTVTDVLPHAVTIGPETFFADGIYLGGPTLRAGSAVIDRIKLGASCFVGNHAVLPGGTRLAAGTLVGISTSAELVADEPGSSWFGHPPFRLPRREVVEAPRELTHAPSAIRRLNRWCWEVARFGLPAVPVLVGVAWFDVLSGLEGRLTAAEFRLVALPCTTAATAAVLVAACIAMKWALVGRVRPGTHPLWSCWCSRWDFLYVAWGMWAAVPLSFLEGTLMLPAVLRLFGCRIGRRALLGPGFAHVVDPDMLRFGDGVTVQALMQAHTFEDRVLKIDHVHVRDGATVGANAVLLYGADVGERANVAPHSVVMKRERLEPGTAYEGVPTQPAAG
;
A
#
# COMPACT_ATOMS: atom_id res chain seq x y z
N MET A 1 -1.84 47.60 7.28
CA MET A 1 -2.06 46.15 7.05
C MET A 1 -1.29 45.63 5.85
N ALA A 2 -1.64 45.94 4.60
CA ALA A 2 -0.91 45.40 3.43
C ALA A 2 0.58 45.81 3.33
N ALA A 3 0.96 46.95 3.93
CA ALA A 3 2.36 47.40 4.00
C ALA A 3 3.17 46.78 5.16
N GLU A 4 2.51 46.06 6.09
CA GLU A 4 3.11 45.60 7.36
C GLU A 4 2.90 44.11 7.62
N LEU A 5 1.98 43.45 6.89
CA LEU A 5 1.63 42.04 7.06
C LEU A 5 1.99 41.24 5.80
N PRO A 6 2.46 39.99 5.93
CA PRO A 6 2.56 39.05 4.81
C PRO A 6 1.23 38.94 4.05
N PRO A 7 1.24 38.72 2.72
CA PRO A 7 0.02 38.67 1.90
C PRO A 7 -1.05 37.71 2.44
N ALA A 8 -0.65 36.56 2.99
CA ALA A 8 -1.54 35.56 3.57
C ALA A 8 -2.29 36.01 4.83
N LEU A 9 -1.89 37.13 5.46
CA LEU A 9 -2.49 37.68 6.67
C LEU A 9 -3.29 38.97 6.41
N VAL A 10 -3.41 39.39 5.15
CA VAL A 10 -4.22 40.54 4.75
C VAL A 10 -5.63 40.03 4.39
N PRO A 11 -6.69 40.43 5.13
CA PRO A 11 -8.05 40.00 4.82
C PRO A 11 -8.49 40.48 3.44
N ALA A 12 -9.17 39.62 2.68
CA ALA A 12 -9.68 39.94 1.34
C ALA A 12 -10.69 41.10 1.33
N ALA A 13 -11.47 41.24 2.41
CA ALA A 13 -12.38 42.35 2.61
C ALA A 13 -12.53 42.68 4.10
N ILE A 14 -12.76 43.95 4.42
CA ILE A 14 -12.93 44.46 5.79
C ILE A 14 -14.26 45.21 5.82
N ALA A 15 -15.15 44.80 6.73
CA ALA A 15 -16.40 45.52 7.00
C ALA A 15 -16.36 46.13 8.40
N ALA A 16 -16.69 47.41 8.50
CA ALA A 16 -16.88 48.07 9.80
C ALA A 16 -18.28 47.76 10.34
N ILE A 17 -18.36 47.47 11.64
CA ILE A 17 -19.62 47.34 12.38
C ILE A 17 -19.55 48.22 13.62
N ASP A 18 -20.66 48.88 13.94
CA ASP A 18 -20.71 49.79 15.09
C ASP A 18 -20.71 49.04 16.43
N ALA A 19 -21.26 47.82 16.45
CA ALA A 19 -21.26 46.95 17.62
C ALA A 19 -21.28 45.47 17.21
N ILE A 20 -20.54 44.62 17.92
CA ILE A 20 -20.55 43.17 17.70
C ILE A 20 -21.92 42.63 18.15
N PRO A 21 -22.73 42.04 17.25
CA PRO A 21 -24.02 41.47 17.60
C PRO A 21 -23.82 40.32 18.60
N ARG A 22 -24.57 40.34 19.70
CA ARG A 22 -24.53 39.28 20.72
C ARG A 22 -25.89 38.59 20.84
N SER A 23 -25.87 37.30 21.12
CA SER A 23 -27.05 36.51 21.49
C SER A 23 -27.49 36.84 22.92
N VAL A 24 -28.68 36.37 23.30
CA VAL A 24 -29.23 36.53 24.67
C VAL A 24 -28.26 36.02 25.76
N GLY A 25 -27.37 35.08 25.42
CA GLY A 25 -26.33 34.55 26.32
C GLY A 25 -24.97 35.27 26.24
N GLY A 26 -24.88 36.44 25.61
CA GLY A 26 -23.64 37.26 25.56
C GLY A 26 -22.56 36.77 24.59
N LYS A 27 -22.78 35.66 23.87
CA LYS A 27 -21.91 35.17 22.79
C LYS A 27 -22.17 35.92 21.49
N VAL A 28 -21.19 36.00 20.60
CA VAL A 28 -21.36 36.64 19.28
C VAL A 28 -22.44 35.91 18.47
N ASP A 29 -23.46 36.65 18.03
CA ASP A 29 -24.51 36.15 17.16
C ASP A 29 -24.06 36.26 15.69
N ARG A 30 -23.42 35.20 15.21
CA ARG A 30 -22.84 35.15 13.86
C ARG A 30 -23.86 35.33 12.74
N ARG A 31 -25.15 35.04 12.97
CA ARG A 31 -26.20 35.20 11.96
C ARG A 31 -26.56 36.66 11.73
N ARG A 32 -26.27 37.53 12.70
CA ARG A 32 -26.55 38.97 12.65
C ARG A 32 -25.32 39.79 12.23
N LEU A 33 -24.17 39.15 12.00
CA LEU A 33 -23.04 39.82 11.38
C LEU A 33 -23.40 40.18 9.93
N PRO A 34 -23.14 41.42 9.49
CA PRO A 34 -23.37 41.79 8.10
C PRO A 34 -22.50 40.94 7.17
N ALA A 35 -23.06 40.55 6.03
CA ALA A 35 -22.29 39.90 4.99
C ALA A 35 -21.23 40.88 4.47
N ILE A 36 -19.97 40.44 4.46
CA ILE A 36 -18.90 41.20 3.82
C ILE A 36 -19.06 41.00 2.32
N VAL A 37 -19.74 41.96 1.67
CA VAL A 37 -19.82 42.01 0.21
C VAL A 37 -18.47 42.50 -0.28
N ASP A 38 -17.86 41.74 -1.19
CA ASP A 38 -16.55 42.02 -1.75
C ASP A 38 -16.48 43.48 -2.25
N SER A 39 -15.50 44.24 -1.76
CA SER A 39 -15.26 45.62 -2.17
C SER A 39 -14.51 45.74 -3.50
N ARG A 40 -14.36 44.65 -4.26
CA ARG A 40 -14.15 44.74 -5.72
C ARG A 40 -15.48 45.22 -6.28
N GLY A 41 -15.54 46.51 -6.64
CA GLY A 41 -16.78 47.22 -6.96
C GLY A 41 -17.69 46.51 -7.96
N PRO A 42 -18.95 46.95 -8.11
CA PRO A 42 -19.89 46.38 -9.05
C PRO A 42 -19.41 46.64 -10.49
N GLY A 43 -18.50 45.79 -10.97
CA GLY A 43 -18.32 45.56 -12.40
C GLY A 43 -19.62 44.96 -12.91
N LEU A 44 -20.22 45.62 -13.88
CA LEU A 44 -21.44 45.20 -14.56
C LEU A 44 -21.42 43.68 -14.86
N PRO A 45 -22.56 42.97 -14.73
CA PRO A 45 -22.65 41.61 -15.22
C PRO A 45 -22.50 41.61 -16.76
N GLY A 46 -21.41 41.02 -17.25
CA GLY A 46 -21.12 40.83 -18.68
C GLY A 46 -20.43 42.05 -19.33
N THR A 47 -19.44 41.94 -20.20
CA THR A 47 -18.89 40.84 -20.99
C THR A 47 -17.37 41.07 -21.11
N TRP A 48 -16.54 40.31 -20.40
CA TRP A 48 -15.09 40.34 -20.65
C TRP A 48 -14.79 39.66 -21.98
N PRO A 49 -13.86 40.17 -22.80
CA PRO A 49 -13.43 39.46 -24.00
C PRO A 49 -12.79 38.15 -23.56
N MET A 50 -13.51 37.07 -23.81
CA MET A 50 -13.07 35.71 -23.50
C MET A 50 -12.86 34.91 -24.78
N SER A 51 -11.84 34.06 -24.80
CA SER A 51 -11.76 32.97 -25.78
C SER A 51 -12.88 31.96 -25.54
N ASP A 52 -13.10 31.07 -26.52
CA ASP A 52 -14.06 29.97 -26.33
C ASP A 52 -13.65 29.04 -25.19
N THR A 53 -12.34 28.77 -25.05
CA THR A 53 -11.78 27.95 -23.97
C THR A 53 -11.94 28.64 -22.62
N GLU A 54 -11.70 29.96 -22.53
CA GLU A 54 -11.94 30.75 -21.31
C GLU A 54 -13.41 30.69 -20.87
N ARG A 55 -14.37 30.80 -21.81
CA ARG A 55 -15.80 30.65 -21.51
C ARG A 55 -16.12 29.27 -20.92
N GLN A 56 -15.53 28.20 -21.45
CA GLN A 56 -15.76 26.85 -20.94
C GLN A 56 -15.17 26.66 -19.53
N VAL A 57 -13.96 27.18 -19.29
CA VAL A 57 -13.32 27.17 -17.97
C VAL A 57 -14.16 27.94 -16.95
N ALA A 58 -14.59 29.16 -17.29
CA ALA A 58 -15.44 29.97 -16.42
C ALA A 58 -16.78 29.30 -16.10
N ALA A 59 -17.44 28.72 -17.12
CA ALA A 59 -18.71 28.01 -16.95
C ALA A 59 -18.55 26.77 -16.05
N ALA A 60 -17.52 25.96 -16.26
CA ALA A 60 -17.27 24.78 -15.45
C ALA A 60 -17.03 25.14 -13.97
N ILE A 61 -16.31 26.23 -13.69
CA ILE A 61 -16.09 26.72 -12.33
C ILE A 61 -17.41 27.20 -11.70
N ALA A 62 -18.17 28.05 -12.41
CA ALA A 62 -19.45 28.56 -11.94
C ALA A 62 -20.41 27.41 -11.56
N ASP A 63 -20.51 26.41 -12.42
CA ASP A 63 -21.36 25.24 -12.20
C ASP A 63 -20.91 24.38 -11.02
N VAL A 64 -19.61 24.29 -10.72
CA VAL A 64 -19.09 23.45 -9.61
C VAL A 64 -19.33 24.15 -8.28
N LEU A 65 -19.12 25.48 -8.26
CA LEU A 65 -19.32 26.30 -7.06
C LEU A 65 -20.79 26.68 -6.85
N GLY A 66 -21.68 26.40 -7.81
CA GLY A 66 -23.08 26.79 -7.75
C GLY A 66 -23.28 28.31 -7.81
N MET A 67 -22.37 29.03 -8.49
CA MET A 67 -22.41 30.48 -8.58
C MET A 67 -23.43 30.93 -9.63
N PRO A 68 -24.35 31.87 -9.29
CA PRO A 68 -25.36 32.36 -10.22
C PRO A 68 -24.84 33.39 -11.25
N GLY A 69 -23.55 33.76 -11.20
CA GLY A 69 -22.93 34.80 -12.01
C GLY A 69 -21.69 34.34 -12.77
N ALA A 70 -21.22 35.17 -13.72
CA ALA A 70 -20.04 34.88 -14.52
C ALA A 70 -18.73 35.04 -13.73
N VAL A 71 -17.82 34.08 -13.88
CA VAL A 71 -16.49 34.09 -13.23
C VAL A 71 -15.57 35.09 -13.93
N HIS A 72 -14.94 35.98 -13.16
CA HIS A 72 -13.98 36.95 -13.70
C HIS A 72 -12.75 36.24 -14.28
N PRO A 73 -12.27 36.57 -15.50
CA PRO A 73 -11.20 35.81 -16.15
C PRO A 73 -9.87 35.77 -15.39
N ASP A 74 -9.58 36.82 -14.62
CA ASP A 74 -8.36 36.99 -13.86
C ASP A 74 -8.54 36.75 -12.35
N ALA A 75 -9.71 36.25 -11.90
CA ALA A 75 -9.89 35.86 -10.50
C ALA A 75 -9.04 34.62 -10.19
N ASP A 76 -8.33 34.68 -9.05
CA ASP A 76 -7.55 33.53 -8.58
C ASP A 76 -8.50 32.41 -8.14
N PHE A 77 -8.29 31.21 -8.67
CA PHE A 77 -9.12 30.05 -8.39
C PHE A 77 -9.21 29.71 -6.90
N PHE A 78 -8.14 29.88 -6.13
CA PHE A 78 -8.07 29.43 -4.74
C PHE A 78 -8.34 30.55 -3.75
N ASP A 79 -7.76 31.71 -4.00
CA ASP A 79 -7.81 32.84 -3.09
C ASP A 79 -9.12 33.63 -3.28
N ASP A 80 -9.54 33.86 -4.52
CA ASP A 80 -10.76 34.63 -4.82
C ASP A 80 -12.00 33.74 -4.91
N LEU A 81 -11.91 32.62 -5.64
CA LEU A 81 -13.09 31.75 -5.91
C LEU A 81 -13.25 30.63 -4.89
N GLY A 82 -12.24 30.38 -4.08
CA GLY A 82 -12.29 29.38 -3.02
C GLY A 82 -12.30 27.92 -3.47
N LEU A 83 -11.72 27.63 -4.64
CA LEU A 83 -11.49 26.25 -5.04
C LEU A 83 -10.57 25.54 -4.04
N ASP A 84 -10.79 24.24 -3.93
CA ASP A 84 -10.03 23.29 -3.15
C ASP A 84 -9.76 22.03 -4.01
N SER A 85 -9.03 21.07 -3.45
CA SER A 85 -8.68 19.84 -4.19
C SER A 85 -9.87 19.04 -4.72
N LEU A 86 -11.04 19.10 -4.07
CA LEU A 86 -12.23 18.37 -4.48
C LEU A 86 -12.93 19.08 -5.64
N THR A 87 -13.16 20.38 -5.51
CA THR A 87 -13.79 21.22 -6.53
C THR A 87 -12.91 21.32 -7.79
N VAL A 88 -11.58 21.38 -7.67
CA VAL A 88 -10.66 21.32 -8.82
C VAL A 88 -10.83 20.03 -9.62
N ALA A 89 -10.87 18.87 -8.95
CA ALA A 89 -11.06 17.59 -9.63
C ALA A 89 -12.41 17.53 -10.37
N MET A 90 -13.46 18.10 -9.78
CA MET A 90 -14.79 18.22 -10.41
C MET A 90 -14.79 19.17 -11.61
N VAL A 91 -14.13 20.34 -11.52
CA VAL A 91 -13.99 21.29 -12.63
C VAL A 91 -13.25 20.64 -13.80
N VAL A 92 -12.10 20.01 -13.54
CA VAL A 92 -11.31 19.30 -14.57
C VAL A 92 -12.12 18.19 -15.22
N SER A 93 -12.86 17.40 -14.44
CA SER A 93 -13.71 16.33 -14.97
C SER A 93 -14.80 16.86 -15.91
N ARG A 94 -15.38 18.03 -15.60
CA ARG A 94 -16.35 18.70 -16.50
C ARG A 94 -15.69 19.24 -17.76
N LEU A 95 -14.51 19.86 -17.63
CA LEU A 95 -13.75 20.36 -18.76
C LEU A 95 -13.34 19.24 -19.72
N ARG A 96 -13.01 18.05 -19.21
CA ARG A 96 -12.60 16.92 -20.05
C ARG A 96 -13.70 16.37 -20.95
N ALA A 97 -14.96 16.57 -20.57
CA ALA A 97 -16.11 16.17 -21.38
C ALA A 97 -16.23 16.97 -22.70
N ASN A 98 -15.61 18.17 -22.77
CA ASN A 98 -15.58 18.96 -23.99
C ASN A 98 -14.29 18.72 -24.78
N PRO A 99 -14.36 18.40 -26.10
CA PRO A 99 -13.16 18.17 -26.92
C PRO A 99 -12.13 19.31 -26.89
N ARG A 100 -12.57 20.58 -26.76
CA ARG A 100 -11.67 21.74 -26.73
C ARG A 100 -10.87 21.85 -25.45
N THR A 101 -11.46 21.46 -24.32
CA THR A 101 -10.82 21.51 -23.00
C THR A 101 -10.37 20.13 -22.51
N ARG A 102 -10.33 19.12 -23.39
CA ARG A 102 -9.98 17.74 -23.04
C ARG A 102 -8.57 17.58 -22.46
N ALA A 103 -7.65 18.48 -22.80
CA ALA A 103 -6.30 18.50 -22.27
C ALA A 103 -6.21 18.98 -20.80
N ALA A 104 -7.30 19.54 -20.26
CA ALA A 104 -7.35 20.02 -18.87
C ALA A 104 -6.95 18.91 -17.90
N ASN A 105 -6.15 19.27 -16.90
CA ASN A 105 -5.78 18.36 -15.82
C ASN A 105 -5.64 19.13 -14.50
N VAL A 106 -5.65 18.38 -13.40
CA VAL A 106 -5.63 18.94 -12.04
C VAL A 106 -4.39 19.80 -11.81
N ARG A 107 -3.22 19.36 -12.27
CA ARG A 107 -1.96 20.10 -12.14
C ARG A 107 -2.02 21.48 -12.80
N MET A 108 -2.56 21.56 -14.02
CA MET A 108 -2.73 22.85 -14.73
C MET A 108 -3.53 23.87 -13.91
N THR A 109 -4.53 23.44 -13.14
CA THR A 109 -5.34 24.37 -12.32
C THR A 109 -4.53 24.97 -11.16
N TYR A 110 -3.56 24.24 -10.62
CA TYR A 110 -2.67 24.73 -9.54
C TYR A 110 -1.52 25.59 -10.06
N GLU A 111 -1.01 25.28 -11.25
CA GLU A 111 0.07 26.02 -11.92
C GLU A 111 -0.44 27.28 -12.62
N HIS A 112 -1.68 27.27 -13.13
CA HIS A 112 -2.33 28.37 -13.84
C HIS A 112 -3.64 28.74 -13.15
N ARG A 113 -3.56 29.72 -12.24
CA ARG A 113 -4.62 29.98 -11.24
C ARG A 113 -5.73 30.92 -11.69
N THR A 114 -5.80 31.28 -12.97
CA THR A 114 -6.86 32.14 -13.50
C THR A 114 -7.47 31.52 -14.75
N VAL A 115 -8.72 31.89 -15.09
CA VAL A 115 -9.41 31.38 -16.29
C VAL A 115 -8.54 31.60 -17.53
N ARG A 116 -7.95 32.78 -17.65
CA ARG A 116 -7.09 33.17 -18.77
C ARG A 116 -5.83 32.30 -18.89
N THR A 117 -5.09 32.15 -17.80
CA THR A 117 -3.84 31.38 -17.81
C THR A 117 -4.11 29.89 -17.97
N ALA A 118 -5.17 29.37 -17.34
CA ALA A 118 -5.59 27.98 -17.47
C ALA A 118 -6.06 27.66 -18.89
N ALA A 119 -6.88 28.52 -19.50
CA ALA A 119 -7.33 28.36 -20.88
C ALA A 119 -6.15 28.36 -21.86
N ALA A 120 -5.21 29.30 -21.71
CA ALA A 120 -4.01 29.35 -22.55
C ALA A 120 -3.15 28.07 -22.43
N ALA A 121 -3.01 27.53 -21.20
CA ALA A 121 -2.30 26.28 -20.97
C ALA A 121 -3.02 25.07 -21.59
N ILE A 122 -4.35 25.03 -21.48
CA ILE A 122 -5.19 24.00 -22.10
C ILE A 122 -5.09 24.07 -23.63
N ASP A 123 -5.19 25.26 -24.22
CA ASP A 123 -5.09 25.45 -25.67
C ASP A 123 -3.69 25.04 -26.18
N GLY A 124 -2.63 25.43 -25.46
CA GLY A 124 -1.26 25.04 -25.77
C GLY A 124 -1.02 23.53 -25.67
N ALA A 125 -1.66 22.84 -24.72
CA ALA A 125 -1.58 21.39 -24.58
C ALA A 125 -2.44 20.65 -25.62
N THR A 126 -3.60 21.21 -25.99
CA THR A 126 -4.50 20.66 -27.00
C THR A 126 -3.86 20.74 -28.39
N GLY A 127 -3.17 21.84 -28.70
CA GLY A 127 -2.43 21.99 -29.97
C GLY A 127 -1.22 21.06 -30.12
N ARG A 128 -0.72 20.47 -29.03
CA ARG A 128 0.42 19.52 -29.03
C ARG A 128 0.01 18.05 -28.93
N ARG A 129 -1.27 17.73 -28.70
CA ARG A 129 -1.73 16.37 -28.38
C ARG A 129 -2.77 15.85 -29.37
N THR A 130 -2.41 14.80 -30.11
CA THR A 130 -3.38 13.77 -30.52
C THR A 130 -3.71 12.93 -29.29
N THR A 131 -4.93 13.03 -28.77
CA THR A 131 -5.40 12.07 -27.74
C THR A 131 -5.31 10.68 -28.33
N GLU A 132 -4.42 9.85 -27.79
CA GLU A 132 -4.32 8.48 -28.22
C GLU A 132 -5.53 7.72 -27.65
N VAL A 133 -6.46 7.39 -28.53
CA VAL A 133 -7.48 6.40 -28.22
C VAL A 133 -6.73 5.09 -28.02
N VAL A 134 -6.97 4.41 -26.89
CA VAL A 134 -6.39 3.10 -26.59
C VAL A 134 -6.62 2.20 -27.82
N ARG A 135 -5.58 1.96 -28.63
CA ARG A 135 -5.70 1.09 -29.80
C ARG A 135 -5.80 -0.33 -29.29
N GLU A 136 -6.84 -1.03 -29.75
CA GLU A 136 -7.01 -2.44 -29.44
C GLU A 136 -5.85 -3.23 -30.04
N ARG A 137 -4.94 -3.67 -29.17
CA ARG A 137 -3.79 -4.50 -29.55
C ARG A 137 -4.27 -5.93 -29.81
N THR A 138 -4.23 -6.36 -31.07
CA THR A 138 -4.73 -7.66 -31.53
C THR A 138 -3.68 -8.77 -31.53
N ASP A 139 -2.50 -8.54 -30.96
CA ASP A 139 -1.35 -9.46 -30.92
C ASP A 139 -1.45 -10.51 -29.80
N ALA A 140 -2.56 -10.53 -29.04
CA ALA A 140 -2.73 -11.45 -27.93
C ALA A 140 -2.93 -12.92 -28.41
N VAL A 141 -2.10 -13.82 -27.87
CA VAL A 141 -2.14 -15.25 -28.19
C VAL A 141 -3.12 -15.99 -27.26
N GLY A 142 -3.71 -17.08 -27.77
CA GLY A 142 -4.59 -17.98 -27.02
C GLY A 142 -6.06 -17.58 -27.07
N ARG A 143 -6.95 -18.48 -26.65
CA ARG A 143 -8.39 -18.22 -26.59
C ARG A 143 -8.86 -18.14 -25.14
N PRO A 144 -9.65 -17.11 -24.75
CA PRO A 144 -10.19 -17.02 -23.40
C PRO A 144 -11.26 -18.10 -23.16
N MET A 145 -11.04 -18.95 -22.17
CA MET A 145 -11.93 -20.04 -21.76
C MET A 145 -12.21 -19.97 -20.25
N PRO A 146 -12.87 -18.90 -19.75
CA PRO A 146 -13.00 -18.60 -18.33
C PRO A 146 -13.60 -19.74 -17.49
N THR A 147 -14.65 -20.40 -17.97
CA THR A 147 -15.28 -21.50 -17.23
C THR A 147 -14.37 -22.71 -17.13
N ALA A 148 -13.75 -23.12 -18.24
CA ALA A 148 -12.83 -24.26 -18.25
C ALA A 148 -11.60 -23.99 -17.38
N MET A 149 -11.04 -22.77 -17.44
CA MET A 149 -9.89 -22.41 -16.60
C MET A 149 -10.28 -22.32 -15.12
N ALA A 150 -11.48 -21.83 -14.78
CA ALA A 150 -11.95 -21.84 -13.40
C ALA A 150 -12.08 -23.28 -12.85
N CYS A 151 -12.60 -24.22 -13.65
CA CYS A 151 -12.64 -25.63 -13.26
C CYS A 151 -11.23 -26.22 -13.09
N ALA A 152 -10.30 -25.90 -13.99
CA ALA A 152 -8.91 -26.35 -13.89
C ALA A 152 -8.19 -25.77 -12.66
N GLN A 153 -8.37 -24.47 -12.38
CA GLN A 153 -7.86 -23.81 -11.17
C GLN A 153 -8.43 -24.47 -9.91
N ALA A 154 -9.75 -24.72 -9.87
CA ALA A 154 -10.39 -25.41 -8.75
C ALA A 154 -9.82 -26.83 -8.53
N ALA A 155 -9.52 -27.58 -9.60
CA ALA A 155 -8.88 -28.89 -9.51
C ALA A 155 -7.45 -28.82 -8.96
N VAL A 156 -6.67 -27.81 -9.35
CA VAL A 156 -5.33 -27.56 -8.78
C VAL A 156 -5.45 -27.20 -7.30
N LEU A 157 -6.37 -26.30 -6.93
CA LEU A 157 -6.61 -25.94 -5.53
C LEU A 157 -7.04 -27.16 -4.69
N ALA A 158 -7.93 -28.00 -5.22
CA ALA A 158 -8.32 -29.24 -4.56
C ALA A 158 -7.13 -30.18 -4.35
N THR A 159 -6.26 -30.32 -5.37
CA THR A 159 -5.02 -31.10 -5.23
C THR A 159 -4.10 -30.52 -4.16
N LEU A 160 -3.94 -29.19 -4.12
CA LEU A 160 -3.15 -28.52 -3.09
C LEU A 160 -3.72 -28.73 -1.69
N VAL A 161 -5.05 -28.71 -1.52
CA VAL A 161 -5.71 -29.03 -0.26
C VAL A 161 -5.47 -30.49 0.12
N VAL A 162 -5.60 -31.43 -0.81
CA VAL A 162 -5.33 -32.85 -0.55
C VAL A 162 -3.90 -33.04 -0.07
N VAL A 163 -2.90 -32.57 -0.83
CA VAL A 163 -1.49 -32.71 -0.49
C VAL A 163 -1.16 -31.97 0.81
N GLY A 164 -1.59 -30.71 0.93
CA GLY A 164 -1.34 -29.87 2.10
C GLY A 164 -1.94 -30.47 3.37
N SER A 165 -3.16 -31.02 3.30
CA SER A 165 -3.79 -31.67 4.45
C SER A 165 -3.02 -32.90 4.92
N GLN A 166 -2.39 -33.67 4.02
CA GLN A 166 -1.52 -34.80 4.41
C GLN A 166 -0.26 -34.31 5.15
N LEU A 167 0.32 -33.20 4.69
CA LEU A 167 1.51 -32.62 5.30
C LEU A 167 1.20 -32.01 6.68
N LEU A 168 0.00 -31.44 6.84
CA LEU A 168 -0.46 -30.86 8.09
C LEU A 168 -0.91 -31.91 9.12
N TRP A 169 -1.33 -33.10 8.68
CA TRP A 169 -1.77 -34.17 9.58
C TRP A 169 -0.58 -34.85 10.27
N MET A 170 -0.25 -34.36 11.46
CA MET A 170 0.82 -34.90 12.32
C MET A 170 0.25 -35.29 13.69
N PRO A 171 -0.53 -36.39 13.79
CA PRO A 171 -1.32 -36.70 14.98
C PRO A 171 -0.50 -36.97 16.22
N ASP A 172 0.71 -37.52 16.10
CA ASP A 172 1.58 -37.75 17.26
C ASP A 172 2.10 -36.45 17.86
N LEU A 173 2.50 -35.50 17.01
CA LEU A 173 2.97 -34.18 17.44
C LEU A 173 1.84 -33.37 18.10
N ALA A 174 0.64 -33.42 17.51
CA ALA A 174 -0.51 -32.73 18.06
C ALA A 174 -1.05 -33.40 19.33
N ARG A 175 -1.00 -34.74 19.44
CA ARG A 175 -1.31 -35.45 20.70
C ARG A 175 -0.32 -35.11 21.80
N LEU A 176 0.98 -35.00 21.49
CA LEU A 176 1.99 -34.53 22.44
C LEU A 176 1.68 -33.11 22.97
N ALA A 177 1.18 -32.22 22.11
CA ALA A 177 0.83 -30.85 22.50
C ALA A 177 -0.51 -30.74 23.26
N LEU A 178 -1.47 -31.64 23.00
CA LEU A 178 -2.87 -31.50 23.46
C LEU A 178 -3.30 -32.47 24.57
N ARG A 179 -2.64 -33.63 24.76
CA ARG A 179 -3.25 -34.76 25.48
C ARG A 179 -2.96 -34.83 26.99
N ASP A 180 -1.79 -34.46 27.48
CA ASP A 180 -1.41 -34.81 28.86
C ASP A 180 -1.32 -33.65 29.86
N GLY A 181 -1.58 -32.40 29.43
CA GLY A 181 -1.54 -31.22 30.31
C GLY A 181 -0.16 -30.91 30.93
N ASN A 182 0.84 -31.76 30.68
CA ASN A 182 2.22 -31.68 31.16
C ASN A 182 3.19 -31.43 30.00
N VAL A 183 2.90 -30.45 29.13
CA VAL A 183 3.94 -29.94 28.23
C VAL A 183 4.97 -29.26 29.13
N THR A 184 6.08 -29.95 29.39
CA THR A 184 7.15 -29.37 30.19
C THR A 184 7.80 -28.23 29.42
N VAL A 185 8.52 -27.36 30.12
CA VAL A 185 9.34 -26.33 29.45
C VAL A 185 10.33 -26.99 28.47
N ILE A 186 10.80 -28.20 28.77
CA ILE A 186 11.70 -28.96 27.90
C ILE A 186 10.98 -29.38 26.61
N ASP A 187 9.75 -29.91 26.69
CA ASP A 187 8.95 -30.28 25.52
C ASP A 187 8.66 -29.06 24.64
N ALA A 188 8.32 -27.93 25.27
CA ALA A 188 8.11 -26.65 24.60
C ALA A 188 9.39 -26.16 23.88
N LEU A 189 10.55 -26.30 24.51
CA LEU A 189 11.85 -25.95 23.91
C LEU A 189 12.21 -26.89 22.76
N MET A 190 11.97 -28.20 22.89
CA MET A 190 12.18 -29.16 21.80
C MET A 190 11.27 -28.88 20.61
N LEU A 191 10.00 -28.58 20.84
CA LEU A 191 9.07 -28.18 19.79
C LEU A 191 9.52 -26.88 19.10
N ALA A 192 10.02 -25.91 19.87
CA ALA A 192 10.62 -24.70 19.31
C ALA A 192 11.82 -25.05 18.43
N CYS A 193 12.76 -25.90 18.90
CA CYS A 193 13.91 -26.35 18.11
C CYS A 193 13.48 -27.05 16.81
N VAL A 194 12.46 -27.91 16.85
CA VAL A 194 11.91 -28.56 15.66
C VAL A 194 11.32 -27.53 14.70
N ALA A 195 10.56 -26.56 15.19
CA ALA A 195 10.00 -25.48 14.37
C ALA A 195 11.12 -24.65 13.71
N VAL A 196 12.20 -24.35 14.43
CA VAL A 196 13.37 -23.63 13.90
C VAL A 196 14.04 -24.41 12.77
N LEU A 197 14.13 -25.74 12.86
CA LEU A 197 14.71 -26.58 11.81
C LEU A 197 13.75 -26.83 10.64
N ALA A 198 12.44 -26.88 10.91
CA ALA A 198 11.41 -27.10 9.91
C ALA A 198 11.28 -25.91 8.94
N VAL A 199 11.50 -24.68 9.41
CA VAL A 199 11.37 -23.47 8.58
C VAL A 199 12.35 -23.44 7.39
N PRO A 200 13.68 -23.65 7.57
CA PRO A 200 14.62 -23.79 6.46
C PRO A 200 14.30 -24.99 5.56
N ALA A 201 13.92 -26.13 6.13
CA ALA A 201 13.56 -27.32 5.34
C ALA A 201 12.33 -27.05 4.45
N TRP A 202 11.31 -26.37 4.99
CA TRP A 202 10.15 -25.89 4.25
C TRP A 202 10.54 -24.93 3.15
N ALA A 203 11.43 -23.97 3.42
CA ALA A 203 11.90 -23.01 2.42
C ALA A 203 12.59 -23.72 1.25
N VAL A 204 13.45 -24.71 1.53
CA VAL A 204 14.12 -25.51 0.49
C VAL A 204 13.11 -26.36 -0.29
N ALA A 205 12.20 -27.05 0.40
CA ALA A 205 11.21 -27.92 -0.25
C ALA A 205 10.26 -27.12 -1.16
N THR A 206 9.76 -25.98 -0.70
CA THR A 206 8.86 -25.12 -1.47
C THR A 206 9.57 -24.44 -2.64
N LEU A 207 10.83 -24.02 -2.47
CA LEU A 207 11.63 -23.48 -3.56
C LEU A 207 11.92 -24.55 -4.63
N ALA A 208 12.25 -25.78 -4.21
CA ALA A 208 12.43 -26.91 -5.12
C ALA A 208 11.14 -27.23 -5.89
N LEU A 209 9.98 -27.22 -5.21
CA LEU A 209 8.67 -27.38 -5.83
C LEU A 209 8.39 -26.28 -6.86
N ALA A 210 8.65 -25.01 -6.51
CA ALA A 210 8.45 -23.87 -7.40
C ALA A 210 9.34 -23.97 -8.65
N ALA A 211 10.61 -24.35 -8.47
CA ALA A 211 11.53 -24.59 -9.58
C ALA A 211 11.08 -25.75 -10.47
N LEU A 212 10.68 -26.87 -9.87
CA LEU A 212 10.16 -28.02 -10.61
C LEU A 212 8.92 -27.65 -11.42
N ALA A 213 7.95 -26.97 -10.78
CA ALA A 213 6.74 -26.48 -11.45
C ALA A 213 7.09 -25.53 -12.60
N LYS A 214 8.01 -24.58 -12.38
CA LYS A 214 8.46 -23.64 -13.42
C LYS A 214 9.02 -24.39 -14.63
N TRP A 215 9.96 -25.30 -14.43
CA TRP A 215 10.66 -25.94 -15.55
C TRP A 215 9.84 -27.02 -16.26
N THR A 216 8.88 -27.66 -15.57
CA THR A 216 8.02 -28.70 -16.15
C THR A 216 6.73 -28.14 -16.75
N ILE A 217 6.07 -27.19 -16.08
CA ILE A 217 4.76 -26.69 -16.47
C ILE A 217 4.88 -25.59 -17.52
N ILE A 218 5.77 -24.59 -17.36
CA ILE A 218 5.87 -23.46 -18.29
C ILE A 218 7.13 -23.49 -19.16
N GLY A 219 8.26 -23.95 -18.61
CA GLY A 219 9.55 -23.92 -19.29
C GLY A 219 10.19 -22.53 -19.24
N ARG A 220 10.69 -22.03 -20.37
CA ARG A 220 11.25 -20.67 -20.48
C ARG A 220 10.18 -19.66 -20.88
N TYR A 221 10.07 -18.58 -20.13
CA TYR A 221 9.26 -17.43 -20.51
C TYR A 221 9.82 -16.76 -21.78
N ARG A 222 8.91 -16.25 -22.62
CA ARG A 222 9.22 -15.45 -23.82
C ARG A 222 8.40 -14.17 -23.78
N PRO A 223 8.87 -13.07 -24.39
CA PRO A 223 8.05 -11.88 -24.51
C PRO A 223 6.80 -12.19 -25.33
N MET A 224 5.62 -11.91 -24.78
CA MET A 224 4.33 -12.15 -25.44
C MET A 224 3.17 -11.46 -24.73
N ARG A 225 2.13 -11.14 -25.49
CA ARG A 225 0.80 -10.78 -24.98
C ARG A 225 -0.10 -12.00 -25.08
N VAL A 226 -0.83 -12.31 -24.00
CA VAL A 226 -1.66 -13.52 -23.93
C VAL A 226 -3.03 -13.17 -23.35
N HIS A 227 -4.09 -13.70 -23.95
CA HIS A 227 -5.43 -13.51 -23.40
C HIS A 227 -5.54 -14.11 -22.00
N ALA A 228 -6.13 -13.36 -21.07
CA ALA A 228 -6.50 -13.90 -19.77
C ALA A 228 -7.46 -15.07 -19.94
N TRP A 229 -7.46 -15.95 -18.96
CA TRP A 229 -8.26 -17.18 -18.97
C TRP A 229 -7.93 -18.14 -20.12
N SER A 230 -6.70 -18.09 -20.66
CA SER A 230 -6.18 -19.06 -21.62
C SER A 230 -5.43 -20.22 -20.93
N TRP A 231 -5.10 -21.26 -21.69
CA TRP A 231 -4.27 -22.38 -21.17
C TRP A 231 -2.89 -21.92 -20.71
N TRP A 232 -2.30 -20.94 -21.39
CA TRP A 232 -1.04 -20.35 -20.96
C TRP A 232 -1.21 -19.61 -19.62
N HIS A 233 -2.30 -18.84 -19.45
CA HIS A 233 -2.61 -18.23 -18.16
C HIS A 233 -2.73 -19.28 -17.05
N MET A 234 -3.41 -20.40 -17.29
CA MET A 234 -3.52 -21.49 -16.32
C MET A 234 -2.15 -22.06 -15.91
N ARG A 235 -1.26 -22.31 -16.88
CA ARG A 235 0.12 -22.78 -16.64
C ARG A 235 0.91 -21.76 -15.81
N HIS A 236 0.85 -20.49 -16.20
CA HIS A 236 1.50 -19.40 -15.48
C HIS A 236 0.97 -19.28 -14.05
N TRP A 237 -0.36 -19.22 -13.87
CA TRP A 237 -1.01 -19.13 -12.56
C TRP A 237 -0.59 -20.29 -11.65
N THR A 238 -0.54 -21.52 -12.16
CA THR A 238 -0.12 -22.70 -11.38
C THR A 238 1.32 -22.55 -10.89
N VAL A 239 2.23 -22.09 -11.76
CA VAL A 239 3.64 -21.84 -11.40
C VAL A 239 3.77 -20.72 -10.38
N VAL A 240 3.04 -19.62 -10.55
CA VAL A 240 3.02 -18.50 -9.59
C VAL A 240 2.45 -18.94 -8.24
N ARG A 241 1.41 -19.78 -8.21
CA ARG A 241 0.88 -20.35 -6.96
C ARG A 241 1.89 -21.25 -6.25
N ALA A 242 2.67 -22.04 -6.99
CA ALA A 242 3.77 -22.80 -6.38
C ALA A 242 4.85 -21.87 -5.81
N ALA A 243 5.21 -20.82 -6.54
CA ALA A 243 6.18 -19.82 -6.09
C ALA A 243 5.67 -18.98 -4.91
N SER A 244 4.36 -18.75 -4.76
CA SER A 244 3.82 -17.95 -3.66
C SER A 244 3.88 -18.66 -2.29
N ILE A 245 4.09 -19.98 -2.27
CA ILE A 245 4.23 -20.76 -1.03
C ILE A 245 5.67 -20.64 -0.47
N VAL A 246 6.63 -20.25 -1.31
CA VAL A 246 8.02 -20.01 -0.91
C VAL A 246 8.06 -18.86 0.10
N PRO A 247 8.77 -19.00 1.24
CA PRO A 247 8.90 -17.93 2.22
C PRO A 247 9.90 -16.86 1.74
N TRP A 248 9.51 -16.05 0.75
CA TRP A 248 10.37 -15.04 0.12
C TRP A 248 11.02 -14.08 1.11
N GLY A 249 10.28 -13.58 2.10
CA GLY A 249 10.84 -12.69 3.13
C GLY A 249 11.97 -13.33 3.95
N LEU A 250 11.94 -14.65 4.17
CA LEU A 250 13.04 -15.37 4.81
C LEU A 250 14.27 -15.44 3.88
N LEU A 251 14.05 -15.71 2.59
CA LEU A 251 15.12 -15.76 1.59
C LEU A 251 15.75 -14.37 1.39
N GLU A 252 14.96 -13.31 1.40
CA GLU A 252 15.42 -11.91 1.35
C GLU A 252 16.26 -11.58 2.57
N THR A 253 15.75 -11.86 3.77
CA THR A 253 16.47 -11.62 5.04
C THR A 253 17.78 -12.43 5.11
N ALA A 254 17.79 -13.64 4.56
CA ALA A 254 18.98 -14.49 4.48
C ALA A 254 19.95 -14.11 3.34
N GLY A 255 19.61 -13.18 2.46
CA GLY A 255 20.41 -12.83 1.29
C GLY A 255 20.44 -13.91 0.20
N LEU A 256 19.49 -14.84 0.21
CA LEU A 256 19.37 -15.97 -0.72
C LEU A 256 18.44 -15.69 -1.91
N ALA A 257 17.70 -14.58 -1.90
CA ALA A 257 16.79 -14.21 -2.99
C ALA A 257 17.45 -14.20 -4.38
N PRO A 258 18.67 -13.64 -4.59
CA PRO A 258 19.36 -13.74 -5.88
C PRO A 258 19.60 -15.17 -6.36
N ALA A 259 19.93 -16.10 -5.45
CA ALA A 259 20.17 -17.50 -5.80
C ALA A 259 18.85 -18.20 -6.17
N ALA A 260 17.78 -17.95 -5.41
CA ALA A 260 16.45 -18.47 -5.72
C ALA A 260 15.95 -17.98 -7.09
N LEU A 261 16.16 -16.71 -7.43
CA LEU A 261 15.75 -16.16 -8.73
C LEU A 261 16.54 -16.75 -9.89
N ARG A 262 17.84 -17.01 -9.74
CA ARG A 262 18.64 -17.72 -10.75
C ARG A 262 18.12 -19.13 -10.99
N LEU A 263 17.75 -19.87 -9.94
CA LEU A 263 17.15 -21.20 -10.05
C LEU A 263 15.84 -21.17 -10.87
N LEU A 264 15.07 -20.09 -10.75
CA LEU A 264 13.84 -19.87 -11.52
C LEU A 264 14.09 -19.33 -12.94
N GLY A 265 15.32 -18.97 -13.29
CA GLY A 265 15.73 -18.58 -14.66
C GLY A 265 16.15 -17.12 -14.84
N ALA A 266 16.09 -16.29 -13.79
CA ALA A 266 16.51 -14.90 -13.88
C ALA A 266 18.02 -14.74 -14.06
N ARG A 267 18.43 -13.70 -14.80
CA ARG A 267 19.84 -13.37 -15.03
C ARG A 267 20.29 -12.36 -13.99
N ILE A 268 20.91 -12.86 -12.91
CA ILE A 268 21.34 -12.02 -11.78
C ILE A 268 22.87 -11.99 -11.69
N GLY A 269 23.45 -10.80 -11.79
CA GLY A 269 24.88 -10.52 -11.70
C GLY A 269 25.45 -10.65 -10.28
N ARG A 270 26.72 -10.25 -10.10
CA ARG A 270 27.44 -10.23 -8.82
C ARG A 270 27.07 -8.97 -8.03
N ASN A 271 27.10 -9.05 -6.70
CA ASN A 271 26.85 -7.92 -5.80
C ASN A 271 25.51 -7.20 -6.04
N VAL A 272 24.51 -7.91 -6.58
CA VAL A 272 23.14 -7.39 -6.71
C VAL A 272 22.49 -7.34 -5.33
N HIS A 273 21.93 -6.19 -5.00
CA HIS A 273 21.14 -6.01 -3.79
C HIS A 273 19.65 -5.94 -4.13
N ILE A 274 18.85 -6.75 -3.46
CA ILE A 274 17.38 -6.75 -3.54
C ILE A 274 16.88 -6.52 -2.12
N HIS A 275 16.26 -5.37 -1.88
CA HIS A 275 15.68 -5.04 -0.59
C HIS A 275 14.33 -5.78 -0.39
N ALA A 276 13.68 -5.58 0.75
CA ALA A 276 12.49 -6.33 1.09
C ALA A 276 11.27 -5.82 0.33
N GLY A 277 10.28 -6.70 0.14
CA GLY A 277 9.00 -6.34 -0.47
C GLY A 277 9.01 -6.10 -1.98
N VAL A 278 10.16 -6.30 -2.65
CA VAL A 278 10.24 -6.28 -4.12
C VAL A 278 9.43 -7.44 -4.68
N ARG A 279 8.42 -7.14 -5.50
CA ARG A 279 7.50 -8.16 -6.05
C ARG A 279 8.18 -8.98 -7.16
N LEU A 280 8.84 -10.07 -6.77
CA LEU A 280 9.57 -10.97 -7.69
C LEU A 280 8.97 -12.39 -7.78
N SER A 281 7.86 -12.64 -7.08
CA SER A 281 7.17 -13.93 -7.06
C SER A 281 6.10 -14.08 -8.15
N GLU A 282 5.88 -13.05 -8.97
CA GLU A 282 4.82 -12.97 -9.98
C GLU A 282 5.15 -13.69 -11.31
N GLY A 283 6.28 -14.38 -11.40
CA GLY A 283 6.68 -15.13 -12.61
C GLY A 283 7.49 -14.30 -13.61
N GLY A 284 7.64 -14.80 -14.84
CA GLY A 284 8.41 -14.12 -15.88
C GLY A 284 9.94 -14.16 -15.71
N TRP A 285 10.47 -14.90 -14.75
CA TRP A 285 11.87 -14.81 -14.31
C TRP A 285 12.92 -14.85 -15.44
N ASP A 286 12.73 -15.63 -16.51
CA ASP A 286 13.68 -15.69 -17.65
C ASP A 286 13.84 -14.36 -18.41
N LEU A 287 12.92 -13.42 -18.19
CA LEU A 287 12.88 -12.09 -18.79
C LEU A 287 13.41 -11.00 -17.85
N LEU A 288 13.83 -11.37 -16.63
CA LEU A 288 14.43 -10.44 -15.67
C LEU A 288 15.96 -10.50 -15.76
N THR A 289 16.58 -9.34 -15.99
CA THR A 289 18.04 -9.17 -15.97
C THR A 289 18.43 -8.09 -14.96
N LEU A 290 19.20 -8.47 -13.94
CA LEU A 290 19.85 -7.56 -13.00
C LEU A 290 21.36 -7.75 -13.14
N GLU A 291 22.07 -6.77 -13.69
CA GLU A 291 23.52 -6.85 -13.90
C GLU A 291 24.33 -6.57 -12.62
N ASP A 292 25.65 -6.68 -12.72
CA ASP A 292 26.56 -6.53 -11.58
C ASP A 292 26.35 -5.20 -10.83
N GLY A 293 26.24 -5.26 -9.50
CA GLY A 293 26.08 -4.07 -8.66
C GLY A 293 24.71 -3.39 -8.73
N ALA A 294 23.74 -3.94 -9.49
CA ALA A 294 22.38 -3.42 -9.52
C ALA A 294 21.75 -3.42 -8.12
N THR A 295 21.07 -2.33 -7.77
CA THR A 295 20.44 -2.14 -6.46
C THR A 295 18.95 -1.89 -6.61
N ILE A 296 18.13 -2.73 -5.99
CA ILE A 296 16.66 -2.63 -6.02
C ILE A 296 16.18 -2.30 -4.61
N GLY A 297 15.58 -1.12 -4.46
CA GLY A 297 15.11 -0.56 -3.19
C GLY A 297 13.81 -1.18 -2.68
N GLN A 298 13.45 -0.82 -1.45
CA GLN A 298 12.28 -1.35 -0.75
C GLN A 298 10.99 -1.16 -1.57
N ASP A 299 10.20 -2.23 -1.71
CA ASP A 299 8.93 -2.24 -2.46
C ASP A 299 9.00 -1.73 -3.91
N ALA A 300 10.20 -1.73 -4.52
CA ALA A 300 10.33 -1.46 -5.95
C ALA A 300 9.58 -2.52 -6.78
N SER A 301 9.07 -2.11 -7.94
CA SER A 301 8.23 -2.97 -8.79
C SER A 301 8.87 -3.19 -10.16
N LEU A 302 9.42 -4.39 -10.38
CA LEU A 302 9.97 -4.81 -11.66
C LEU A 302 8.92 -5.64 -12.41
N ARG A 303 8.08 -4.98 -13.21
CA ARG A 303 6.87 -5.59 -13.80
C ARG A 303 7.19 -6.32 -15.10
N VAL A 304 7.74 -7.51 -14.94
CA VAL A 304 7.99 -8.46 -16.03
C VAL A 304 6.68 -9.05 -16.56
N ILE A 305 5.72 -9.26 -15.65
CA ILE A 305 4.35 -9.64 -15.94
C ILE A 305 3.46 -8.46 -15.55
N ASP A 306 2.74 -7.92 -16.53
CA ASP A 306 1.78 -6.85 -16.34
C ASP A 306 0.39 -7.29 -16.82
N LEU A 307 -0.65 -6.61 -16.37
CA LEU A 307 -2.01 -6.88 -16.81
C LEU A 307 -2.54 -5.68 -17.60
N ASP A 308 -2.94 -5.93 -18.85
CA ASP A 308 -3.45 -4.90 -19.74
C ASP A 308 -4.65 -5.39 -20.55
N ALA A 309 -5.77 -4.68 -20.48
CA ALA A 309 -6.97 -4.89 -21.29
C ALA A 309 -7.39 -6.36 -21.43
N GLY A 310 -7.55 -7.05 -20.30
CA GLY A 310 -7.96 -8.46 -20.24
C GLY A 310 -6.89 -9.44 -20.72
N CYS A 311 -5.64 -9.00 -20.83
CA CYS A 311 -4.48 -9.78 -21.23
C CYS A 311 -3.40 -9.77 -20.14
N ILE A 312 -2.52 -10.75 -20.22
CA ILE A 312 -1.28 -10.84 -19.47
C ILE A 312 -0.16 -10.49 -20.45
N GLU A 313 0.64 -9.49 -20.12
CA GLU A 313 1.80 -9.07 -20.91
C GLU A 313 3.07 -9.53 -20.20
N ALA A 314 3.85 -10.37 -20.87
CA ALA A 314 5.18 -10.77 -20.44
C ALA A 314 6.21 -10.03 -21.29
N ALA A 315 7.08 -9.23 -20.67
CA ALA A 315 8.08 -8.45 -21.38
C ALA A 315 9.36 -8.29 -20.54
N PRO A 316 10.54 -8.15 -21.17
CA PRO A 316 11.81 -8.10 -20.46
C PRO A 316 11.97 -6.84 -19.62
N VAL A 317 12.63 -6.97 -18.48
CA VAL A 317 13.04 -5.85 -17.63
C VAL A 317 14.53 -5.98 -17.35
N THR A 318 15.30 -4.96 -17.69
CA THR A 318 16.76 -4.97 -17.55
C THR A 318 17.22 -3.81 -16.66
N VAL A 319 17.91 -4.12 -15.58
CA VAL A 319 18.63 -3.15 -14.75
C VAL A 319 20.12 -3.34 -14.99
N ARG A 320 20.74 -2.38 -15.70
CA ARG A 320 22.16 -2.45 -16.07
C ARG A 320 23.08 -2.29 -14.87
N ARG A 321 24.38 -2.49 -15.11
CA ARG A 321 25.44 -2.46 -14.09
C ARG A 321 25.37 -1.20 -13.22
N ASN A 322 25.50 -1.36 -11.91
CA ASN A 322 25.49 -0.29 -10.91
C ASN A 322 24.26 0.64 -10.93
N ALA A 323 23.21 0.31 -11.70
CA ALA A 323 21.99 1.10 -11.72
C ALA A 323 21.16 0.84 -10.45
N THR A 324 20.45 1.86 -10.00
CA THR A 324 19.64 1.83 -8.78
C THR A 324 18.19 2.13 -9.10
N VAL A 325 17.29 1.24 -8.66
CA VAL A 325 15.84 1.47 -8.61
C VAL A 325 15.49 1.76 -7.16
N GLU A 326 15.11 2.99 -6.83
CA GLU A 326 14.90 3.40 -5.43
C GLU A 326 13.53 2.97 -4.88
N THR A 327 13.26 3.37 -3.63
CA THR A 327 12.07 2.97 -2.86
C THR A 327 10.77 3.21 -3.62
N ARG A 328 9.97 2.15 -3.77
CA ARG A 328 8.73 2.13 -4.57
C ARG A 328 8.87 2.59 -6.02
N ALA A 329 10.06 2.73 -6.58
CA ALA A 329 10.18 3.01 -8.01
C ALA A 329 9.69 1.80 -8.83
N GLY A 330 9.21 2.05 -10.05
CA GLY A 330 8.63 1.05 -10.94
C GLY A 330 9.29 1.00 -12.30
N MET A 331 9.40 -0.20 -12.86
CA MET A 331 9.79 -0.43 -14.24
C MET A 331 8.72 -1.27 -14.92
N SER A 332 8.25 -0.81 -16.08
CA SER A 332 7.27 -1.50 -16.91
C SER A 332 7.93 -2.58 -17.75
N GLY A 333 7.15 -3.53 -18.26
CA GLY A 333 7.62 -4.49 -19.24
C GLY A 333 8.23 -3.82 -20.46
N GLY A 334 9.42 -4.27 -20.88
CA GLY A 334 10.20 -3.67 -21.97
C GLY A 334 11.10 -2.51 -21.55
N ALA A 335 11.16 -2.16 -20.26
CA ALA A 335 12.02 -1.08 -19.75
C ALA A 335 13.46 -1.56 -19.49
N GLU A 336 14.42 -0.71 -19.84
CA GLU A 336 15.84 -0.91 -19.58
C GLU A 336 16.46 0.31 -18.90
N LEU A 337 16.91 0.14 -17.66
CA LEU A 337 17.57 1.19 -16.90
C LEU A 337 19.07 1.18 -17.20
N GLY A 338 19.58 2.27 -17.80
CA GLY A 338 20.98 2.40 -18.23
C GLY A 338 22.01 2.31 -17.10
N GLU A 339 23.26 1.96 -17.44
CA GLU A 339 24.36 1.76 -16.49
C GLU A 339 24.53 2.96 -15.55
N GLY A 340 24.71 2.69 -14.25
CA GLY A 340 24.93 3.72 -13.22
C GLY A 340 23.79 4.71 -13.03
N SER A 341 22.62 4.49 -13.65
CA SER A 341 21.48 5.39 -13.57
C SER A 341 20.68 5.18 -12.28
N ILE A 342 19.95 6.20 -11.86
CA ILE A 342 19.14 6.18 -10.64
C ILE A 342 17.69 6.48 -11.04
N LEU A 343 16.79 5.54 -10.80
CA LEU A 343 15.36 5.78 -10.87
C LEU A 343 14.85 6.16 -9.47
N ARG A 344 14.45 7.43 -9.31
CA ARG A 344 14.07 8.04 -8.04
C ARG A 344 12.81 7.41 -7.42
N PRO A 345 12.58 7.61 -6.11
CA PRO A 345 11.48 6.97 -5.41
C PRO A 345 10.14 7.34 -6.05
N LEU A 346 9.19 6.41 -6.07
CA LEU A 346 7.85 6.56 -6.69
C LEU A 346 7.81 6.77 -8.22
N SER A 347 8.97 6.88 -8.87
CA SER A 347 9.03 7.12 -10.32
C SER A 347 8.70 5.84 -11.10
N ASN A 348 8.18 5.98 -12.32
CA ASN A 348 7.84 4.84 -13.16
C ASN A 348 8.49 4.92 -14.54
N LEU A 349 9.44 4.03 -14.83
CA LEU A 349 10.04 3.91 -16.15
C LEU A 349 9.15 3.09 -17.08
N SER A 350 8.75 3.70 -18.19
CA SER A 350 8.01 3.06 -19.29
C SER A 350 8.94 2.23 -20.18
N ALA A 351 8.37 1.47 -21.11
CA ALA A 351 9.15 0.66 -22.05
C ALA A 351 10.14 1.53 -22.86
N GLY A 352 11.34 0.98 -23.11
CA GLY A 352 12.45 1.69 -23.78
C GLY A 352 13.74 1.69 -22.98
N GLU A 353 14.83 2.11 -23.64
CA GLU A 353 16.16 2.21 -23.03
C GLU A 353 16.39 3.61 -22.45
N ALA A 354 16.67 3.67 -21.16
CA ALA A 354 17.07 4.88 -20.48
C ALA A 354 18.58 5.13 -20.65
N ARG A 355 18.96 6.41 -20.77
CA ARG A 355 20.36 6.86 -20.88
C ARG A 355 21.17 6.41 -19.65
N ALA A 356 22.42 6.01 -19.87
CA ALA A 356 23.37 5.72 -18.80
C ALA A 356 23.74 6.96 -17.97
N PHE A 357 24.05 6.74 -16.69
CA PHE A 357 24.40 7.76 -15.70
C PHE A 357 23.38 8.90 -15.62
N ALA A 358 22.09 8.60 -15.76
CA ALA A 358 21.01 9.57 -15.63
C ALA A 358 20.27 9.40 -14.30
N VAL A 359 19.84 10.52 -13.71
CA VAL A 359 18.79 10.51 -12.69
C VAL A 359 17.45 10.65 -13.41
N LEU A 360 16.57 9.69 -13.21
CA LEU A 360 15.24 9.62 -13.80
C LEU A 360 14.20 9.85 -12.71
N ASP A 361 13.21 10.70 -13.01
CA ASP A 361 12.20 11.13 -12.03
C ASP A 361 10.84 11.33 -12.71
N GLY A 362 9.76 11.00 -12.02
CA GLY A 362 8.38 11.22 -12.47
C GLY A 362 7.61 9.97 -12.91
N VAL A 363 6.35 10.20 -13.28
CA VAL A 363 5.42 9.17 -13.78
C VAL A 363 4.79 9.73 -15.08
N PRO A 364 5.30 9.38 -16.26
CA PRO A 364 6.44 8.51 -16.53
C PRO A 364 7.78 9.19 -16.16
N ALA A 365 8.80 8.37 -15.92
CA ALA A 365 10.11 8.84 -15.50
C ALA A 365 10.88 9.44 -16.69
N VAL A 366 11.38 10.66 -16.51
CA VAL A 366 12.18 11.39 -17.50
C VAL A 366 13.54 11.77 -16.91
N PRO A 367 14.59 11.96 -17.73
CA PRO A 367 15.89 12.41 -17.23
C PRO A 367 15.80 13.82 -16.63
N VAL A 368 16.24 13.98 -15.39
CA VAL A 368 16.27 15.28 -14.67
C VAL A 368 17.69 15.73 -14.29
N GLY A 369 18.69 14.88 -14.46
CA GLY A 369 20.09 15.21 -14.17
C GLY A 369 21.05 14.05 -14.42
N GLU A 370 22.33 14.26 -14.11
CA GLU A 370 23.36 13.22 -14.18
C GLU A 370 23.50 12.49 -12.85
N ALA A 371 23.61 11.17 -12.90
CA ALA A 371 23.79 10.33 -11.73
C ALA A 371 25.25 10.41 -11.23
N PRO A 372 25.47 10.53 -9.91
CA PRO A 372 26.82 10.57 -9.35
C PRO A 372 27.54 9.24 -9.57
N ARG A 373 28.81 9.31 -10.00
CA ARG A 373 29.69 8.14 -10.04
C ARG A 373 30.07 7.76 -8.62
N LEU A 374 29.50 6.68 -8.11
CA LEU A 374 29.81 6.17 -6.78
C LEU A 374 30.94 5.15 -6.83
N HIS A 375 31.87 5.24 -5.88
CA HIS A 375 32.88 4.23 -5.63
C HIS A 375 32.27 3.12 -4.77
N VAL A 376 32.35 1.87 -5.23
CA VAL A 376 31.90 0.68 -4.51
C VAL A 376 32.92 0.39 -3.40
N PRO A 377 32.55 0.36 -2.11
CA PRO A 377 33.50 0.01 -1.06
C PRO A 377 33.97 -1.45 -1.19
N ASP A 378 35.28 -1.65 -1.35
CA ASP A 378 35.95 -2.96 -1.40
C ASP A 378 36.17 -3.54 0.02
N GLU A 379 35.09 -3.86 0.75
CA GLU A 379 35.24 -4.60 2.00
C GLU A 379 34.22 -5.74 2.11
N PRO A 380 34.47 -6.89 1.47
CA PRO A 380 33.77 -8.12 1.82
C PRO A 380 34.26 -8.59 3.19
N SER A 381 33.40 -8.58 4.20
CA SER A 381 33.68 -9.38 5.39
C SER A 381 33.60 -10.88 5.01
N PRO A 382 34.50 -11.75 5.52
CA PRO A 382 34.47 -13.17 5.23
C PRO A 382 33.06 -13.73 5.42
N TRP A 383 32.57 -14.49 4.44
CA TRP A 383 31.19 -15.00 4.43
C TRP A 383 30.85 -15.78 5.71
N VAL A 384 31.84 -16.45 6.30
CA VAL A 384 31.72 -17.16 7.58
C VAL A 384 31.39 -16.20 8.72
N LEU A 385 32.13 -15.10 8.86
CA LEU A 385 31.88 -14.10 9.89
C LEU A 385 30.50 -13.44 9.71
N ARG A 386 30.08 -13.20 8.47
CA ARG A 386 28.74 -12.70 8.16
C ARG A 386 27.65 -13.69 8.54
N ALA A 387 27.82 -14.97 8.21
CA ALA A 387 26.86 -16.01 8.55
C ALA A 387 26.73 -16.19 10.06
N LEU A 388 27.85 -16.17 10.79
CA LEU A 388 27.86 -16.20 12.25
C LEU A 388 27.17 -14.96 12.85
N ALA A 389 27.47 -13.77 12.35
CA ALA A 389 26.84 -12.53 12.79
C ALA A 389 25.33 -12.51 12.50
N ALA A 390 24.91 -12.96 11.31
CA ALA A 390 23.51 -13.06 10.94
C ALA A 390 22.77 -14.04 11.86
N THR A 391 23.37 -15.19 12.16
CA THR A 391 22.81 -16.18 13.09
C THR A 391 22.70 -15.60 14.51
N ALA A 392 23.76 -14.94 15.00
CA ALA A 392 23.77 -14.31 16.32
C ALA A 392 22.73 -13.19 16.46
N LEU A 393 22.44 -12.46 15.39
CA LEU A 393 21.40 -11.41 15.35
C LEU A 393 19.98 -11.98 15.21
N ALA A 394 19.82 -13.10 14.48
CA ALA A 394 18.53 -13.74 14.27
C ALA A 394 18.03 -14.54 15.47
N ALA A 395 18.93 -15.23 16.19
CA ALA A 395 18.56 -16.14 17.28
C ALA A 395 17.74 -15.47 18.41
N PRO A 396 18.09 -14.28 18.93
CA PRO A 396 17.28 -13.59 19.94
C PRO A 396 15.87 -13.23 19.44
N SER A 397 15.76 -12.79 18.18
CA SER A 397 14.47 -12.45 17.56
C SER A 397 13.55 -13.66 17.47
N LEU A 398 14.13 -14.81 17.10
CA LEU A 398 13.42 -16.08 17.04
C LEU A 398 12.99 -16.56 18.42
N ALA A 399 13.87 -16.48 19.43
CA ALA A 399 13.57 -16.87 20.80
C ALA A 399 12.44 -16.02 21.41
N ILE A 400 12.50 -14.70 21.25
CA ILE A 400 11.48 -13.75 21.73
C ILE A 400 10.13 -13.95 21.03
N THR A 401 10.14 -14.43 19.79
CA THR A 401 8.92 -14.76 19.06
C THR A 401 8.38 -16.12 19.47
N ALA A 402 9.22 -17.15 19.63
CA ALA A 402 8.77 -18.50 19.93
C ALA A 402 8.34 -18.68 21.39
N LEU A 403 9.13 -18.19 22.36
CA LEU A 403 8.97 -18.50 23.78
C LEU A 403 7.61 -18.08 24.37
N PRO A 404 7.09 -16.85 24.16
CA PRO A 404 5.79 -16.48 24.71
C PRO A 404 4.65 -17.35 24.17
N TRP A 405 4.74 -17.74 22.89
CA TRP A 405 3.75 -18.58 22.24
C TRP A 405 3.81 -20.03 22.69
N THR A 406 5.00 -20.60 22.88
CA THR A 406 5.13 -21.95 23.44
C THR A 406 4.63 -22.01 24.88
N LEU A 407 4.89 -20.99 25.70
CA LEU A 407 4.32 -20.86 27.04
C LEU A 407 2.80 -20.73 27.02
N ALA A 408 2.24 -19.98 26.07
CA ALA A 408 0.79 -19.91 25.90
C ALA A 408 0.18 -21.25 25.49
N VAL A 409 0.81 -22.00 24.57
CA VAL A 409 0.39 -23.36 24.21
C VAL A 409 0.42 -24.28 25.43
N ALA A 410 1.50 -24.26 26.22
CA ALA A 410 1.62 -25.04 27.45
C ALA A 410 0.54 -24.66 28.48
N TRP A 411 0.23 -23.37 28.62
CA TRP A 411 -0.81 -22.89 29.55
C TRP A 411 -2.23 -23.24 29.09
N ILE A 412 -2.49 -23.23 27.78
CA ILE A 412 -3.74 -23.72 27.19
C ILE A 412 -3.89 -25.22 27.51
N GLY A 413 -2.90 -26.05 27.16
CA GLY A 413 -2.88 -27.49 27.42
C GLY A 413 -4.24 -28.17 27.19
N GLY A 414 -4.67 -29.02 28.13
CA GLY A 414 -5.99 -29.69 28.10
C GLY A 414 -7.20 -28.78 28.36
N ARG A 415 -7.03 -27.45 28.47
CA ARG A 415 -8.09 -26.48 28.79
C ARG A 415 -8.62 -25.74 27.56
N TRP A 416 -8.28 -26.20 26.36
CA TRP A 416 -8.68 -25.59 25.09
C TRP A 416 -10.20 -25.47 24.92
N HIS A 417 -10.98 -26.32 25.59
CA HIS A 417 -12.45 -26.24 25.66
C HIS A 417 -12.99 -24.97 26.33
N SER A 418 -12.13 -24.18 26.98
CA SER A 418 -12.49 -22.93 27.64
C SER A 418 -11.98 -21.73 26.81
N PRO A 419 -12.82 -21.13 25.94
CA PRO A 419 -12.37 -20.10 25.00
C PRO A 419 -11.73 -18.89 25.68
N GLY A 420 -12.19 -18.54 26.89
CA GLY A 420 -11.62 -17.43 27.67
C GLY A 420 -10.15 -17.65 28.04
N ILE A 421 -9.74 -18.89 28.33
CA ILE A 421 -8.34 -19.23 28.60
C ILE A 421 -7.52 -19.09 27.33
N VAL A 422 -8.00 -19.62 26.20
CA VAL A 422 -7.29 -19.51 24.91
C VAL A 422 -7.09 -18.06 24.50
N VAL A 423 -8.14 -17.24 24.60
CA VAL A 423 -8.07 -15.80 24.28
C VAL A 423 -7.05 -15.09 25.19
N ALA A 424 -7.10 -15.33 26.51
CA ALA A 424 -6.15 -14.73 27.45
C ALA A 424 -4.70 -15.15 27.17
N ALA A 425 -4.47 -16.42 26.83
CA ALA A 425 -3.16 -16.99 26.56
C ALA A 425 -2.52 -16.35 25.33
N VAL A 426 -3.28 -16.34 24.24
CA VAL A 426 -2.87 -15.79 22.94
C VAL A 426 -2.64 -14.29 23.04
N ALA A 427 -3.54 -13.57 23.70
CA ALA A 427 -3.39 -12.13 23.89
C ALA A 427 -2.15 -11.79 24.72
N ALA A 428 -1.90 -12.54 25.80
CA ALA A 428 -0.70 -12.38 26.62
C ALA A 428 0.57 -12.67 25.81
N ALA A 429 0.64 -13.80 25.08
CA ALA A 429 1.78 -14.14 24.24
C ALA A 429 2.08 -13.06 23.21
N ALA A 430 1.06 -12.61 22.46
CA ALA A 430 1.22 -11.59 21.45
C ALA A 430 1.70 -10.24 22.05
N ALA A 431 1.11 -9.81 23.16
CA ALA A 431 1.53 -8.59 23.85
C ALA A 431 2.97 -8.68 24.39
N THR A 432 3.34 -9.81 24.98
CA THR A 432 4.70 -10.07 25.48
C THR A 432 5.71 -10.10 24.33
N THR A 433 5.41 -10.78 23.21
CA THR A 433 6.28 -10.82 22.03
C THR A 433 6.55 -9.41 21.52
N VAL A 434 5.51 -8.59 21.31
CA VAL A 434 5.67 -7.22 20.80
C VAL A 434 6.48 -6.36 21.77
N LEU A 435 6.24 -6.46 23.08
CA LEU A 435 7.02 -5.72 24.07
C LEU A 435 8.51 -6.11 24.04
N LEU A 436 8.80 -7.41 24.03
CA LEU A 436 10.17 -7.94 23.99
C LEU A 436 10.88 -7.57 22.68
N GLN A 437 10.16 -7.52 21.55
CA GLN A 437 10.72 -7.03 20.27
C GLN A 437 11.17 -5.57 20.38
N GLY A 438 10.43 -4.71 21.09
CA GLY A 438 10.83 -3.33 21.34
C GLY A 438 12.06 -3.20 22.23
N VAL A 439 12.16 -4.05 23.26
CA VAL A 439 13.36 -4.14 24.11
C VAL A 439 14.55 -4.64 23.31
N LEU A 440 14.39 -5.69 22.51
CA LEU A 440 15.45 -6.21 21.65
C LEU A 440 15.93 -5.16 20.64
N ALA A 441 15.00 -4.45 19.98
CA ALA A 441 15.34 -3.38 19.04
C ALA A 441 16.23 -2.30 19.69
N ARG A 442 15.98 -1.99 20.97
CA ARG A 442 16.82 -1.09 21.77
C ARG A 442 18.18 -1.70 22.11
N LEU A 443 18.22 -2.97 22.52
CA LEU A 443 19.44 -3.67 22.93
C LEU A 443 20.40 -3.93 21.77
N LEU A 444 19.89 -4.15 20.55
CA LEU A 444 20.71 -4.28 19.33
C LEU A 444 21.59 -3.04 19.07
N GLY A 445 21.18 -1.88 19.62
CA GLY A 445 21.86 -0.60 19.45
C GLY A 445 21.71 -0.05 18.02
N PRO A 446 22.04 1.23 17.79
CA PRO A 446 21.98 1.81 16.46
C PRO A 446 23.14 1.31 15.57
N PRO A 447 22.93 1.14 14.25
CA PRO A 447 24.02 1.15 13.28
C PRO A 447 24.67 2.56 13.24
N PRO A 448 25.94 2.67 12.80
CA PRO A 448 26.59 3.97 12.68
C PRO A 448 25.91 4.83 11.61
N ASP A 449 25.73 6.12 11.90
CA ASP A 449 25.23 7.10 10.93
C ASP A 449 26.23 7.27 9.77
N GLY A 450 25.75 7.70 8.61
CA GLY A 450 26.56 7.88 7.40
C GLY A 450 26.64 6.65 6.51
N ARG A 451 27.73 6.54 5.72
CA ARG A 451 27.89 5.49 4.71
C ARG A 451 28.40 4.19 5.34
N VAL A 452 27.70 3.09 5.11
CA VAL A 452 28.06 1.74 5.53
C VAL A 452 28.04 0.76 4.35
N SER A 453 28.86 -0.29 4.42
CA SER A 453 28.84 -1.38 3.42
C SER A 453 27.64 -2.31 3.64
N LEU A 454 26.94 -2.67 2.56
CA LEU A 454 25.87 -3.68 2.59
C LEU A 454 26.39 -5.11 2.85
N HIS A 455 27.70 -5.30 2.79
CA HIS A 455 28.37 -6.57 3.08
C HIS A 455 28.90 -6.63 4.52
N GLY A 456 28.66 -5.60 5.34
CA GLY A 456 29.14 -5.52 6.73
C GLY A 456 28.09 -5.94 7.78
N ILE A 457 28.54 -6.02 9.04
CA ILE A 457 27.67 -6.31 10.20
C ILE A 457 26.66 -5.19 10.43
N ALA A 458 27.00 -3.94 10.11
CA ALA A 458 26.09 -2.79 10.21
C ALA A 458 24.81 -3.01 9.39
N ALA A 459 24.93 -3.56 8.17
CA ALA A 459 23.78 -3.88 7.32
C ALA A 459 22.88 -4.97 7.91
N LEU A 460 23.48 -6.00 8.54
CA LEU A 460 22.72 -7.04 9.24
C LEU A 460 21.95 -6.47 10.44
N ARG A 461 22.57 -5.54 11.18
CA ARG A 461 21.91 -4.83 12.29
C ARG A 461 20.76 -3.96 11.80
N MET A 462 20.94 -3.23 10.70
CA MET A 462 19.87 -2.45 10.07
C MET A 462 18.69 -3.34 9.68
N ALA A 463 18.95 -4.43 8.97
CA ALA A 463 17.92 -5.39 8.56
C ALA A 463 17.17 -5.98 9.77
N ALA A 464 17.88 -6.35 10.84
CA ALA A 464 17.27 -6.85 12.06
C ALA A 464 16.38 -5.80 12.74
N GLN A 465 16.80 -4.53 12.79
CA GLN A 465 15.98 -3.46 13.35
C GLN A 465 14.74 -3.18 12.51
N SER A 466 14.88 -3.03 11.19
CA SER A 466 13.73 -2.84 10.29
C SER A 466 12.74 -3.99 10.41
N ALA A 467 13.21 -5.25 10.47
CA ALA A 467 12.35 -6.43 10.64
C ALA A 467 11.60 -6.46 11.97
N LEU A 468 12.21 -6.01 13.07
CA LEU A 468 11.54 -5.90 14.38
C LEU A 468 10.45 -4.83 14.38
N VAL A 469 10.72 -3.68 13.74
CA VAL A 469 9.73 -2.62 13.55
C VAL A 469 8.56 -3.13 12.71
N GLU A 470 8.83 -3.75 11.56
CA GLU A 470 7.79 -4.28 10.67
C GLU A 470 6.95 -5.38 11.36
N SER A 471 7.61 -6.30 12.06
CA SER A 471 6.93 -7.34 12.85
C SER A 471 5.99 -6.77 13.90
N SER A 472 6.43 -5.74 14.64
CA SER A 472 5.62 -5.09 15.67
C SER A 472 4.53 -4.20 15.06
N GLY A 473 4.80 -3.60 13.91
CA GLY A 473 3.86 -2.77 13.14
C GLY A 473 2.60 -3.55 12.74
N ARG A 474 2.71 -4.85 12.42
CA ARG A 474 1.55 -5.72 12.14
C ARG A 474 0.52 -5.79 13.28
N TRP A 475 0.94 -5.51 14.51
CA TRP A 475 0.07 -5.51 15.69
C TRP A 475 -0.35 -4.10 16.11
N LEU A 476 0.60 -3.17 16.04
CA LEU A 476 0.47 -1.87 16.69
C LEU A 476 0.11 -0.74 15.72
N SER A 477 0.30 -0.90 14.41
CA SER A 477 -0.01 0.16 13.42
C SER A 477 -1.42 0.73 13.64
N GLY A 478 -1.52 2.06 13.66
CA GLY A 478 -2.77 2.79 13.89
C GLY A 478 -3.24 2.85 15.34
N THR A 479 -2.51 2.23 16.29
CA THR A 479 -2.87 2.23 17.72
C THR A 479 -2.20 3.33 18.53
N LEU A 480 -2.77 3.65 19.69
CA LEU A 480 -2.17 4.56 20.68
C LEU A 480 -0.87 4.00 21.30
N MET A 481 -0.63 2.71 21.18
CA MET A 481 0.58 2.04 21.67
C MET A 481 1.77 2.21 20.71
N TRP A 482 1.53 2.44 19.41
CA TRP A 482 2.60 2.43 18.41
C TRP A 482 3.66 3.51 18.58
N PRO A 483 3.31 4.80 18.77
CA PRO A 483 4.30 5.83 19.09
C PRO A 483 5.09 5.53 20.37
N ARG A 484 4.50 4.84 21.35
CA ARG A 484 5.18 4.45 22.59
C ARG A 484 6.18 3.34 22.35
N TRP A 485 5.80 2.35 21.54
CA TRP A 485 6.67 1.26 21.15
C TRP A 485 7.86 1.77 20.32
N LEU A 486 7.63 2.65 19.34
CA LEU A 486 8.72 3.25 18.55
C LEU A 486 9.70 4.06 19.44
N ARG A 487 9.19 4.75 20.48
CA ARG A 487 10.05 5.39 21.49
C ARG A 487 10.85 4.38 22.29
N LEU A 488 10.26 3.26 22.68
CA LEU A 488 10.99 2.15 23.32
C LEU A 488 12.12 1.66 22.40
N ALA A 489 11.82 1.44 21.11
CA ALA A 489 12.78 0.96 20.11
C ALA A 489 13.93 1.96 19.80
N GLY A 490 13.75 3.26 20.05
CA GLY A 490 14.84 4.25 19.93
C GLY A 490 14.47 5.59 19.29
N ALA A 491 13.25 5.74 18.78
CA ALA A 491 12.80 6.97 18.13
C ALA A 491 12.46 8.08 19.11
N ARG A 492 12.57 9.34 18.66
CA ARG A 492 12.12 10.51 19.40
C ARG A 492 10.78 10.97 18.83
N ILE A 493 9.69 10.70 19.54
CA ILE A 493 8.34 11.01 19.06
C ILE A 493 7.64 11.92 20.06
N GLY A 494 7.10 13.03 19.57
CA GLY A 494 6.31 13.98 20.35
C GLY A 494 4.99 13.41 20.85
N ALA A 495 4.35 14.13 21.77
CA ALA A 495 3.04 13.75 22.30
C ALA A 495 1.95 13.93 21.24
N GLY A 496 0.89 13.11 21.30
CA GLY A 496 -0.30 13.26 20.44
C GLY A 496 -0.10 12.84 18.98
N CYS A 497 1.04 12.24 18.62
CA CYS A 497 1.26 11.69 17.30
C CYS A 497 0.36 10.48 17.05
N GLU A 498 -0.19 10.40 15.84
CA GLU A 498 -0.94 9.25 15.34
C GLU A 498 -0.14 8.70 14.18
N ILE A 499 0.31 7.45 14.32
CA ILE A 499 1.17 6.82 13.33
C ILE A 499 0.48 5.54 12.89
N SER A 500 0.14 5.46 11.61
CA SER A 500 -0.32 4.22 11.01
C SER A 500 0.88 3.40 10.55
N THR A 501 0.83 2.82 9.36
CA THR A 501 1.87 1.90 8.89
C THR A 501 3.09 2.68 8.41
N VAL A 502 4.24 2.42 9.03
CA VAL A 502 5.55 2.93 8.62
C VAL A 502 6.47 1.77 8.23
N THR A 503 7.23 1.94 7.16
CA THR A 503 8.05 0.91 6.53
C THR A 503 9.52 1.35 6.49
N ASP A 504 10.41 0.36 6.59
CA ASP A 504 11.87 0.52 6.50
C ASP A 504 12.43 1.60 7.44
N VAL A 505 12.09 1.49 8.72
CA VAL A 505 12.41 2.51 9.74
C VAL A 505 13.57 2.06 10.61
N LEU A 506 14.58 2.92 10.72
CA LEU A 506 15.62 2.83 11.74
C LEU A 506 15.28 3.77 12.92
N PRO A 507 14.79 3.25 14.06
CA PRO A 507 14.22 4.10 15.11
C PRO A 507 15.17 5.21 15.59
N HIS A 508 16.47 4.95 15.72
CA HIS A 508 17.45 5.92 16.23
C HIS A 508 17.65 7.15 15.33
N ALA A 509 17.31 7.02 14.04
CA ALA A 509 17.43 8.06 13.03
C ALA A 509 16.19 8.98 12.98
N VAL A 510 15.11 8.64 13.69
CA VAL A 510 13.80 9.31 13.56
C VAL A 510 13.54 10.29 14.70
N THR A 511 13.25 11.54 14.34
CA THR A 511 12.71 12.57 15.23
C THR A 511 11.42 13.17 14.67
N ILE A 512 10.32 13.07 15.43
CA ILE A 512 8.98 13.54 15.05
C ILE A 512 8.47 14.50 16.12
N GLY A 513 8.09 15.72 15.71
CA GLY A 513 7.43 16.69 16.57
C GLY A 513 6.03 16.24 17.05
N PRO A 514 5.45 16.92 18.04
CA PRO A 514 4.14 16.56 18.60
C PRO A 514 3.00 16.72 17.59
N GLU A 515 1.90 16.02 17.83
CA GLU A 515 0.64 16.09 17.08
C GLU A 515 0.72 15.75 15.58
N THR A 516 1.85 15.21 15.12
CA THR A 516 2.05 14.79 13.73
C THR A 516 1.23 13.54 13.40
N PHE A 517 0.68 13.50 12.18
CA PHE A 517 -0.17 12.43 11.68
C PHE A 517 0.47 11.71 10.49
N PHE A 518 0.53 10.38 10.53
CA PHE A 518 0.97 9.53 9.42
C PHE A 518 -0.15 8.60 8.98
N ALA A 519 -0.48 8.63 7.70
CA ALA A 519 -1.37 7.68 7.06
C ALA A 519 -0.66 6.34 6.79
N ASP A 520 -1.24 5.47 5.95
CA ASP A 520 -0.71 4.13 5.73
C ASP A 520 0.41 4.04 4.70
N GLY A 521 1.37 3.18 4.99
CA GLY A 521 2.43 2.75 4.09
C GLY A 521 3.48 3.82 3.85
N ILE A 522 3.86 4.58 4.89
CA ILE A 522 4.86 5.64 4.79
C ILE A 522 6.27 5.05 4.87
N TYR A 523 7.15 5.45 3.97
CA TYR A 523 8.57 5.07 4.00
C TYR A 523 9.31 6.15 4.77
N LEU A 524 9.71 5.84 6.00
CA LEU A 524 10.11 6.85 6.98
C LEU A 524 11.60 6.74 7.34
N GLY A 525 12.41 7.55 6.66
CA GLY A 525 13.84 7.67 6.98
C GLY A 525 14.65 6.40 6.71
N GLY A 526 14.21 5.58 5.77
CA GLY A 526 14.94 4.39 5.34
C GLY A 526 16.31 4.74 4.74
N PRO A 527 17.30 3.85 4.87
CA PRO A 527 18.63 4.06 4.33
C PRO A 527 18.62 4.18 2.81
N THR A 528 19.38 5.13 2.27
CA THR A 528 19.56 5.26 0.81
C THR A 528 20.54 4.19 0.33
N LEU A 529 20.04 3.21 -0.42
CA LEU A 529 20.81 2.08 -0.91
C LEU A 529 21.33 2.34 -2.32
N ARG A 530 22.65 2.35 -2.51
CA ARG A 530 23.28 2.54 -3.83
C ARG A 530 24.61 1.80 -3.93
N ALA A 531 24.77 1.02 -5.01
CA ALA A 531 26.03 0.40 -5.43
C ALA A 531 26.79 -0.32 -4.28
N GLY A 532 26.11 -1.18 -3.53
CA GLY A 532 26.71 -1.95 -2.44
C GLY A 532 26.92 -1.19 -1.12
N SER A 533 26.44 0.05 -1.02
CA SER A 533 26.48 0.87 0.21
C SER A 533 25.08 1.33 0.63
N ALA A 534 24.90 1.50 1.93
CA ALA A 534 23.76 2.20 2.52
C ALA A 534 24.23 3.51 3.13
N VAL A 535 23.45 4.57 2.96
CA VAL A 535 23.65 5.86 3.64
C VAL A 535 22.52 6.05 4.64
N ILE A 536 22.87 6.14 5.92
CA ILE A 536 21.93 6.34 7.02
C ILE A 536 21.97 7.81 7.44
N ASP A 537 20.88 8.52 7.19
CA ASP A 537 20.74 9.92 7.56
C ASP A 537 19.54 10.12 8.49
N ARG A 538 19.67 11.08 9.41
CA ARG A 538 18.61 11.41 10.37
C ARG A 538 17.48 12.18 9.71
N ILE A 539 16.25 11.84 10.08
CA ILE A 539 15.06 12.57 9.67
C ILE A 539 14.50 13.39 10.84
N LYS A 540 14.05 14.62 10.55
CA LYS A 540 13.42 15.51 11.53
C LYS A 540 12.13 16.12 10.98
N LEU A 541 11.00 15.80 11.61
CA LEU A 541 9.72 16.43 11.34
C LEU A 541 9.34 17.43 12.44
N GLY A 542 8.80 18.58 12.04
CA GLY A 542 8.21 19.57 12.93
C GLY A 542 6.94 19.08 13.64
N ALA A 543 6.30 19.99 14.38
CA ALA A 543 5.02 19.72 15.02
C ALA A 543 3.88 19.75 14.00
N SER A 544 2.84 18.95 14.23
CA SER A 544 1.58 18.97 13.50
C SER A 544 1.74 18.77 11.98
N CYS A 545 2.78 18.05 11.55
CA CYS A 545 2.91 17.66 10.15
C CYS A 545 1.84 16.61 9.78
N PHE A 546 1.51 16.52 8.49
CA PHE A 546 0.64 15.48 7.95
C PHE A 546 1.36 14.76 6.81
N VAL A 547 1.44 13.44 6.89
CA VAL A 547 2.07 12.61 5.86
C VAL A 547 1.04 11.62 5.29
N GLY A 548 0.65 11.83 4.04
CA GLY A 548 -0.35 11.05 3.31
C GLY A 548 0.17 9.69 2.83
N ASN A 549 -0.74 8.79 2.46
CA ASN A 549 -0.42 7.39 2.18
C ASN A 549 0.73 7.24 1.17
N HIS A 550 1.55 6.21 1.32
CA HIS A 550 2.63 5.90 0.36
C HIS A 550 3.63 7.03 0.10
N ALA A 551 3.64 8.09 0.93
CA ALA A 551 4.68 9.11 0.85
C ALA A 551 6.05 8.51 1.21
N VAL A 552 7.07 8.98 0.51
CA VAL A 552 8.46 8.58 0.75
C VAL A 552 9.19 9.76 1.37
N LEU A 553 9.73 9.54 2.56
CA LEU A 553 10.57 10.51 3.27
C LEU A 553 11.98 9.91 3.38
N PRO A 554 12.87 10.18 2.42
CA PRO A 554 14.23 9.67 2.42
C PRO A 554 15.01 10.10 3.68
N GLY A 555 16.10 9.39 3.99
CA GLY A 555 17.07 9.85 4.99
C GLY A 555 17.51 11.29 4.72
N GLY A 556 17.66 12.09 5.79
CA GLY A 556 18.04 13.50 5.71
C GLY A 556 16.87 14.48 5.54
N THR A 557 15.65 13.99 5.32
CA THR A 557 14.45 14.83 5.19
C THR A 557 14.25 15.74 6.42
N ARG A 558 13.92 17.01 6.18
CA ARG A 558 13.52 17.98 7.20
C ARG A 558 12.22 18.64 6.79
N LEU A 559 11.20 18.53 7.65
CA LEU A 559 9.90 19.18 7.41
C LEU A 559 9.62 20.18 8.53
N ALA A 560 9.24 21.39 8.15
CA ALA A 560 8.80 22.43 9.06
C ALA A 560 7.47 22.06 9.76
N ALA A 561 7.14 22.82 10.80
CA ALA A 561 5.88 22.62 11.53
C ALA A 561 4.67 22.88 10.62
N GLY A 562 3.65 22.03 10.71
CA GLY A 562 2.41 22.16 9.94
C GLY A 562 2.52 21.72 8.48
N THR A 563 3.68 21.21 8.03
CA THR A 563 3.85 20.77 6.63
C THR A 563 2.98 19.55 6.31
N LEU A 564 2.29 19.60 5.18
CA LEU A 564 1.54 18.48 4.61
C LEU A 564 2.27 17.91 3.40
N VAL A 565 2.54 16.61 3.42
CA VAL A 565 3.03 15.83 2.27
C VAL A 565 1.89 14.92 1.82
N GLY A 566 1.44 15.11 0.58
CA GLY A 566 0.32 14.38 -0.01
C GLY A 566 0.63 12.91 -0.29
N ILE A 567 -0.40 12.18 -0.70
CA ILE A 567 -0.29 10.78 -1.11
C ILE A 567 0.71 10.61 -2.25
N SER A 568 1.48 9.51 -2.25
CA SER A 568 2.45 9.17 -3.31
C SER A 568 3.34 10.35 -3.70
N THR A 569 3.82 11.10 -2.70
CA THR A 569 4.67 12.28 -2.87
C THR A 569 6.01 12.03 -2.18
N SER A 570 7.12 12.33 -2.87
CA SER A 570 8.46 12.29 -2.27
C SER A 570 8.76 13.60 -1.56
N ALA A 571 9.27 13.52 -0.33
CA ALA A 571 9.64 14.70 0.45
C ALA A 571 11.00 15.31 0.07
N GLU A 572 11.75 14.71 -0.87
CA GLU A 572 13.09 15.18 -1.29
C GLU A 572 13.06 16.62 -1.82
N LEU A 573 11.99 16.99 -2.53
CA LEU A 573 11.83 18.32 -3.15
C LEU A 573 10.82 19.22 -2.39
N VAL A 574 10.39 18.80 -1.20
CA VAL A 574 9.46 19.59 -0.38
C VAL A 574 10.24 20.67 0.36
N ALA A 575 9.85 21.93 0.19
CA ALA A 575 10.51 23.04 0.86
C ALA A 575 10.28 22.99 2.38
N ASP A 576 11.30 23.37 3.15
CA ASP A 576 11.26 23.48 4.62
C ASP A 576 10.53 24.78 5.04
N GLU A 577 9.28 24.93 4.60
CA GLU A 577 8.41 26.08 4.87
C GLU A 577 7.27 25.71 5.83
N PRO A 578 7.11 26.41 6.98
CA PRO A 578 6.03 26.16 7.92
C PRO A 578 4.64 26.28 7.29
N GLY A 579 3.75 25.34 7.61
CA GLY A 579 2.37 25.32 7.13
C GLY A 579 2.19 25.08 5.62
N SER A 580 3.27 24.75 4.90
CA SER A 580 3.19 24.47 3.47
C SER A 580 2.53 23.11 3.20
N SER A 581 1.79 23.01 2.10
CA SER A 581 1.14 21.77 1.68
C SER A 581 1.62 21.38 0.28
N TRP A 582 1.99 20.12 0.09
CA TRP A 582 2.63 19.63 -1.12
C TRP A 582 1.98 18.34 -1.59
N PHE A 583 1.88 18.16 -2.89
CA PHE A 583 1.38 16.93 -3.51
C PHE A 583 1.98 16.77 -4.90
N GLY A 584 2.02 15.53 -5.40
CA GLY A 584 2.31 15.25 -6.79
C GLY A 584 3.71 14.70 -7.01
N HIS A 585 3.94 14.26 -8.24
CA HIS A 585 5.24 13.80 -8.70
C HIS A 585 5.51 14.36 -10.10
N PRO A 586 6.38 15.38 -10.24
CA PRO A 586 7.14 16.07 -9.18
C PRO A 586 6.22 16.84 -8.20
N PRO A 587 6.64 17.06 -6.94
CA PRO A 587 5.84 17.78 -5.95
C PRO A 587 5.55 19.22 -6.37
N PHE A 588 4.31 19.67 -6.15
CA PHE A 588 3.88 21.05 -6.30
C PHE A 588 3.06 21.51 -5.09
N ARG A 589 2.99 22.82 -4.87
CA ARG A 589 2.35 23.42 -3.69
C ARG A 589 0.82 23.44 -3.84
N LEU A 590 0.13 23.00 -2.79
CA LEU A 590 -1.31 23.17 -2.62
C LEU A 590 -1.56 24.46 -1.83
N PRO A 591 -2.14 25.52 -2.43
CA PRO A 591 -2.32 26.82 -1.79
C PRO A 591 -3.36 26.79 -0.66
N ARG A 592 -4.40 25.96 -0.78
CA ARG A 592 -5.49 25.89 0.19
C ARG A 592 -5.66 24.45 0.70
N ARG A 593 -5.59 24.29 2.02
CA ARG A 593 -5.90 23.02 2.69
C ARG A 593 -7.40 22.92 2.92
N GLU A 594 -7.98 21.78 2.57
CA GLU A 594 -9.37 21.48 2.93
C GLU A 594 -9.45 21.34 4.46
N VAL A 595 -10.24 22.21 5.10
CA VAL A 595 -10.49 22.16 6.54
C VAL A 595 -11.79 21.40 6.76
N VAL A 596 -11.70 20.22 7.38
CA VAL A 596 -12.88 19.43 7.70
C VAL A 596 -13.51 19.95 8.99
N GLU A 597 -14.74 20.46 8.90
CA GLU A 597 -15.50 20.85 10.09
C GLU A 597 -15.93 19.61 10.87
N ALA A 598 -15.20 19.28 11.94
CA ALA A 598 -15.55 18.24 12.88
C ALA A 598 -15.37 18.71 14.33
N PRO A 599 -16.21 18.27 15.28
CA PRO A 599 -16.04 18.58 16.70
C PRO A 599 -14.63 18.19 17.18
N ARG A 600 -13.91 19.11 17.85
CA ARG A 600 -12.54 18.84 18.33
C ARG A 600 -12.46 17.62 19.26
N GLU A 601 -13.52 17.34 20.02
CA GLU A 601 -13.62 16.16 20.89
C GLU A 601 -13.67 14.81 20.14
N LEU A 602 -13.86 14.85 18.82
CA LEU A 602 -13.89 13.68 17.94
C LEU A 602 -12.61 13.53 17.11
N THR A 603 -11.71 14.51 17.15
CA THR A 603 -10.50 14.58 16.33
C THR A 603 -9.24 14.81 17.18
N HIS A 604 -9.07 16.01 17.74
CA HIS A 604 -7.82 16.46 18.36
C HIS A 604 -7.82 16.39 19.89
N ALA A 605 -8.98 16.51 20.54
CA ALA A 605 -9.11 16.61 21.99
C ALA A 605 -10.15 15.63 22.56
N PRO A 606 -9.96 14.30 22.39
CA PRO A 606 -10.95 13.31 22.80
C PRO A 606 -11.23 13.33 24.30
N SER A 607 -12.46 12.98 24.69
CA SER A 607 -12.82 12.76 26.10
C SER A 607 -12.19 11.46 26.65
N ALA A 608 -12.17 11.30 27.98
CA ALA A 608 -11.62 10.10 28.61
C ALA A 608 -12.36 8.81 28.18
N ILE A 609 -13.68 8.87 28.03
CA ILE A 609 -14.50 7.74 27.59
C ILE A 609 -14.15 7.33 26.15
N ARG A 610 -13.92 8.29 25.26
CA ARG A 610 -13.51 8.01 23.86
C ARG A 610 -12.12 7.38 23.81
N ARG A 611 -11.20 7.86 24.65
CA ARG A 611 -9.87 7.24 24.81
C ARG A 611 -9.96 5.79 25.29
N LEU A 612 -10.79 5.54 26.31
CA LEU A 612 -11.02 4.20 26.83
C LEU A 612 -11.65 3.29 25.76
N ASN A 613 -12.65 3.78 25.02
CA ASN A 613 -13.31 3.01 23.97
C ASN A 613 -12.32 2.58 22.88
N ARG A 614 -11.53 3.52 22.34
CA ARG A 614 -10.50 3.19 21.34
C ARG A 614 -9.47 2.22 21.91
N TRP A 615 -8.98 2.45 23.13
CA TRP A 615 -8.03 1.57 23.80
C TRP A 615 -8.56 0.14 23.96
N CYS A 616 -9.83 -0.05 24.33
CA CYS A 616 -10.45 -1.37 24.43
C CYS A 616 -10.44 -2.12 23.09
N TRP A 617 -10.76 -1.45 21.97
CA TRP A 617 -10.72 -2.05 20.63
C TRP A 617 -9.29 -2.38 20.19
N GLU A 618 -8.33 -1.51 20.49
CA GLU A 618 -6.92 -1.74 20.17
C GLU A 618 -6.33 -2.91 20.96
N VAL A 619 -6.66 -3.03 22.25
CA VAL A 619 -6.24 -4.17 23.09
C VAL A 619 -6.93 -5.47 22.64
N ALA A 620 -8.20 -5.42 22.23
CA ALA A 620 -8.92 -6.59 21.75
C ALA A 620 -8.24 -7.25 20.53
N ARG A 621 -7.44 -6.50 19.74
CA ARG A 621 -6.69 -7.05 18.60
C ARG A 621 -5.76 -8.19 18.98
N PHE A 622 -5.18 -8.15 20.19
CA PHE A 622 -4.30 -9.21 20.68
C PHE A 622 -5.03 -10.55 20.86
N GLY A 623 -6.36 -10.53 21.02
CA GLY A 623 -7.20 -11.74 21.09
C GLY A 623 -7.63 -12.30 19.73
N LEU A 624 -7.48 -11.55 18.63
CA LEU A 624 -7.89 -12.01 17.29
C LEU A 624 -7.25 -13.33 16.84
N PRO A 625 -5.98 -13.64 17.13
CA PRO A 625 -5.40 -14.92 16.74
C PRO A 625 -6.01 -16.12 17.45
N ALA A 626 -6.78 -15.92 18.52
CA ALA A 626 -7.42 -17.02 19.25
C ALA A 626 -8.45 -17.76 18.38
N VAL A 627 -9.11 -17.09 17.44
CA VAL A 627 -10.09 -17.73 16.54
C VAL A 627 -9.40 -18.75 15.62
N PRO A 628 -8.36 -18.40 14.83
CA PRO A 628 -7.57 -19.40 14.10
C PRO A 628 -7.03 -20.54 14.96
N VAL A 629 -6.56 -20.25 16.18
CA VAL A 629 -6.07 -21.29 17.12
C VAL A 629 -7.20 -22.25 17.50
N LEU A 630 -8.36 -21.75 17.92
CA LEU A 630 -9.51 -22.57 18.30
C LEU A 630 -10.03 -23.40 17.12
N VAL A 631 -10.07 -22.82 15.92
CA VAL A 631 -10.46 -23.55 14.70
C VAL A 631 -9.44 -24.65 14.37
N GLY A 632 -8.15 -24.39 14.54
CA GLY A 632 -7.09 -25.40 14.36
C GLY A 632 -7.18 -26.55 15.38
N VAL A 633 -7.48 -26.24 16.64
CA VAL A 633 -7.73 -27.26 17.67
C VAL A 633 -8.98 -28.08 17.35
N ALA A 634 -10.08 -27.43 16.95
CA ALA A 634 -11.30 -28.11 16.54
C ALA A 634 -11.08 -29.02 15.31
N TRP A 635 -10.31 -28.54 14.33
CA TRP A 635 -9.90 -29.34 13.16
C TRP A 635 -9.18 -30.62 13.59
N PHE A 636 -8.25 -30.50 14.55
CA PHE A 636 -7.51 -31.64 15.06
C PHE A 636 -8.39 -32.65 15.83
N ASP A 637 -9.25 -32.16 16.72
CA ASP A 637 -10.16 -32.98 17.51
C ASP A 637 -11.14 -33.76 16.62
N VAL A 638 -11.75 -33.09 15.65
CA VAL A 638 -12.65 -33.71 14.67
C VAL A 638 -11.93 -34.81 13.88
N LEU A 639 -10.73 -34.54 13.36
CA LEU A 639 -10.00 -35.52 12.58
C LEU A 639 -9.51 -36.70 13.41
N SER A 640 -9.07 -36.46 14.65
CA SER A 640 -8.70 -37.54 15.57
C SER A 640 -9.87 -38.48 15.84
N GLY A 641 -11.08 -37.93 15.98
CA GLY A 641 -12.30 -38.72 16.12
C GLY A 641 -12.70 -39.49 14.85
N LEU A 642 -12.45 -38.93 13.67
CA LEU A 642 -12.75 -39.56 12.38
C LEU A 642 -11.73 -40.64 11.99
N GLU A 643 -10.44 -40.48 12.33
CA GLU A 643 -9.38 -41.45 12.04
C GLU A 643 -9.69 -42.83 12.66
N GLY A 644 -10.30 -42.85 13.85
CA GLY A 644 -10.71 -44.09 14.52
C GLY A 644 -12.01 -44.72 14.00
N ARG A 645 -12.75 -44.04 13.12
CA ARG A 645 -14.09 -44.48 12.64
C ARG A 645 -14.14 -44.81 11.15
N LEU A 646 -13.25 -44.25 10.36
CA LEU A 646 -13.22 -44.40 8.91
C LEU A 646 -12.10 -45.36 8.47
N THR A 647 -12.20 -45.90 7.25
CA THR A 647 -11.06 -46.57 6.64
C THR A 647 -9.93 -45.59 6.36
N ALA A 648 -8.69 -46.08 6.24
CA ALA A 648 -7.53 -45.22 5.97
C ALA A 648 -7.68 -44.43 4.65
N ALA A 649 -8.33 -45.01 3.64
CA ALA A 649 -8.58 -44.36 2.36
C ALA A 649 -9.64 -43.25 2.48
N GLU A 650 -10.79 -43.54 3.11
CA GLU A 650 -11.83 -42.54 3.36
C GLU A 650 -11.31 -41.39 4.22
N PHE A 651 -10.52 -41.70 5.24
CA PHE A 651 -9.92 -40.69 6.10
C PHE A 651 -8.94 -39.80 5.31
N ARG A 652 -7.92 -40.38 4.66
CA ARG A 652 -6.85 -39.62 4.02
C ARG A 652 -7.29 -38.90 2.74
N LEU A 653 -8.18 -39.48 1.95
CA LEU A 653 -8.56 -38.93 0.64
C LEU A 653 -9.83 -38.07 0.69
N VAL A 654 -10.68 -38.23 1.71
CA VAL A 654 -11.96 -37.49 1.81
C VAL A 654 -12.03 -36.68 3.10
N ALA A 655 -12.06 -37.33 4.27
CA ALA A 655 -12.33 -36.63 5.53
C ALA A 655 -11.27 -35.56 5.84
N LEU A 656 -9.99 -35.90 5.70
CA LEU A 656 -8.87 -35.01 5.98
C LEU A 656 -8.86 -33.78 5.04
N PRO A 657 -8.84 -33.92 3.71
CA PRO A 657 -8.91 -32.78 2.79
C PRO A 657 -10.19 -31.93 2.96
N CYS A 658 -11.36 -32.56 3.08
CA CYS A 658 -12.63 -31.84 3.23
C CYS A 658 -12.68 -31.06 4.55
N THR A 659 -12.20 -31.62 5.66
CA THR A 659 -12.17 -30.93 6.96
C THR A 659 -11.16 -29.79 6.95
N THR A 660 -9.99 -29.96 6.31
CA THR A 660 -9.02 -28.87 6.10
C THR A 660 -9.60 -27.73 5.25
N ALA A 661 -10.30 -28.04 4.16
CA ALA A 661 -11.00 -27.04 3.36
C ALA A 661 -12.10 -26.32 4.17
N ALA A 662 -12.85 -27.08 4.99
CA ALA A 662 -13.88 -26.53 5.86
C ALA A 662 -13.30 -25.53 6.88
N THR A 663 -12.14 -25.81 7.47
CA THR A 663 -11.43 -24.88 8.37
C THR A 663 -11.14 -23.54 7.69
N ALA A 664 -10.60 -23.55 6.47
CA ALA A 664 -10.37 -22.32 5.70
C ALA A 664 -11.68 -21.56 5.43
N ALA A 665 -12.74 -22.29 5.05
CA ALA A 665 -14.06 -21.70 4.81
C ALA A 665 -14.69 -21.10 6.07
N VAL A 666 -14.51 -21.73 7.24
CA VAL A 666 -15.00 -21.23 8.54
C VAL A 666 -14.34 -19.91 8.90
N LEU A 667 -13.03 -19.75 8.69
CA LEU A 667 -12.34 -18.49 8.96
C LEU A 667 -12.84 -17.35 8.06
N VAL A 668 -13.03 -17.63 6.77
CA VAL A 668 -13.59 -16.66 5.82
C VAL A 668 -15.03 -16.30 6.20
N ALA A 669 -15.87 -17.31 6.51
CA ALA A 669 -17.26 -17.10 6.92
C ALA A 669 -17.37 -16.31 8.23
N ALA A 670 -16.51 -16.59 9.21
CA ALA A 670 -16.44 -15.84 10.47
C ALA A 670 -16.09 -14.37 10.22
N CYS A 671 -15.15 -14.09 9.31
CA CYS A 671 -14.82 -12.72 8.92
C CYS A 671 -15.99 -12.00 8.23
N ILE A 672 -16.71 -12.68 7.33
CA ILE A 672 -17.91 -12.13 6.67
C ILE A 672 -18.99 -11.83 7.70
N ALA A 673 -19.27 -12.78 8.61
CA ALA A 673 -20.25 -12.61 9.68
C ALA A 673 -19.91 -11.41 10.58
N MET A 674 -18.64 -11.28 10.96
CA MET A 674 -18.15 -10.15 11.74
C MET A 674 -18.28 -8.81 11.01
N LYS A 675 -18.02 -8.76 9.70
CA LYS A 675 -18.24 -7.55 8.89
C LYS A 675 -19.69 -7.07 9.00
N TRP A 676 -20.64 -7.99 8.78
CA TRP A 676 -22.06 -7.67 8.81
C TRP A 676 -22.57 -7.35 10.22
N ALA A 677 -22.01 -7.99 11.25
CA ALA A 677 -22.38 -7.74 12.65
C ALA A 677 -21.81 -6.42 13.20
N LEU A 678 -20.53 -6.10 12.93
CA LEU A 678 -19.85 -4.94 13.52
C LEU A 678 -20.12 -3.64 12.78
N VAL A 679 -20.08 -3.69 11.44
CA VAL A 679 -20.11 -2.49 10.58
C VAL A 679 -21.37 -2.44 9.72
N GLY A 680 -21.90 -3.61 9.32
CA GLY A 680 -23.06 -3.69 8.44
C GLY A 680 -22.72 -3.27 7.01
N ARG A 681 -23.66 -2.60 6.33
CA ARG A 681 -23.43 -2.05 4.99
C ARG A 681 -22.81 -0.65 5.11
N VAL A 682 -21.57 -0.49 4.65
CA VAL A 682 -20.91 0.81 4.59
C VAL A 682 -21.57 1.67 3.51
N ARG A 683 -21.72 2.97 3.77
CA ARG A 683 -22.24 3.99 2.86
C ARG A 683 -21.25 5.15 2.77
N PRO A 684 -21.24 5.94 1.68
CA PRO A 684 -20.45 7.15 1.61
C PRO A 684 -20.73 8.08 2.80
N GLY A 685 -19.68 8.67 3.38
CA GLY A 685 -19.82 9.48 4.57
C GLY A 685 -18.49 9.86 5.21
N THR A 686 -18.60 10.59 6.34
CA THR A 686 -17.45 11.02 7.14
C THR A 686 -17.54 10.48 8.56
N HIS A 687 -16.43 9.97 9.06
CA HIS A 687 -16.32 9.32 10.37
C HIS A 687 -15.09 9.85 11.10
N PRO A 688 -15.26 10.61 12.20
CA PRO A 688 -14.11 11.08 12.96
C PRO A 688 -13.30 9.93 13.59
N LEU A 689 -11.99 10.11 13.72
CA LEU A 689 -11.05 9.10 14.22
C LEU A 689 -11.46 8.51 15.60
N TRP A 690 -11.97 9.35 16.51
CA TRP A 690 -12.37 8.93 17.87
C TRP A 690 -13.83 8.48 17.97
N SER A 691 -14.44 8.12 16.84
CA SER A 691 -15.76 7.50 16.82
C SER A 691 -15.66 5.97 17.01
N CYS A 692 -16.62 5.39 17.71
CA CYS A 692 -16.72 3.92 17.86
C CYS A 692 -16.93 3.23 16.49
N TRP A 693 -17.47 3.94 15.50
CA TRP A 693 -17.53 3.42 14.13
C TRP A 693 -16.13 3.19 13.56
N CYS A 694 -15.23 4.17 13.66
CA CYS A 694 -13.85 4.06 13.16
C CYS A 694 -13.10 2.91 13.85
N SER A 695 -13.24 2.75 15.16
CA SER A 695 -12.59 1.65 15.89
C SER A 695 -13.09 0.25 15.48
N ARG A 696 -14.40 0.09 15.22
CA ARG A 696 -14.97 -1.18 14.71
C ARG A 696 -14.51 -1.50 13.31
N TRP A 697 -14.47 -0.48 12.45
CA TRP A 697 -14.00 -0.58 11.07
C TRP A 697 -12.54 -1.03 11.01
N ASP A 698 -11.68 -0.40 11.79
CA ASP A 698 -10.25 -0.72 11.87
C ASP A 698 -10.02 -2.12 12.49
N PHE A 699 -10.75 -2.45 13.56
CA PHE A 699 -10.71 -3.80 14.15
C PHE A 699 -11.09 -4.89 13.13
N LEU A 700 -12.15 -4.66 12.34
CA LEU A 700 -12.56 -5.57 11.27
C LEU A 700 -11.45 -5.74 10.22
N TYR A 701 -10.79 -4.66 9.82
CA TYR A 701 -9.70 -4.71 8.85
C TYR A 701 -8.54 -5.59 9.33
N VAL A 702 -8.10 -5.42 10.58
CA VAL A 702 -7.06 -6.26 11.19
C VAL A 702 -7.49 -7.72 11.30
N ALA A 703 -8.74 -7.95 11.69
CA ALA A 703 -9.28 -9.30 11.83
C ALA A 703 -9.42 -10.03 10.49
N TRP A 704 -9.78 -9.33 9.40
CA TRP A 704 -9.71 -9.88 8.05
C TRP A 704 -8.29 -10.34 7.73
N GLY A 705 -7.29 -9.49 7.98
CA GLY A 705 -5.88 -9.81 7.77
C GLY A 705 -5.45 -11.10 8.50
N MET A 706 -5.92 -11.30 9.73
CA MET A 706 -5.55 -12.47 10.54
C MET A 706 -6.37 -13.74 10.24
N TRP A 707 -7.63 -13.61 9.81
CA TRP A 707 -8.53 -14.77 9.65
C TRP A 707 -8.67 -15.20 8.19
N ALA A 708 -8.89 -14.25 7.29
CA ALA A 708 -9.34 -14.53 5.92
C ALA A 708 -8.28 -14.26 4.85
N ALA A 709 -7.27 -13.42 5.09
CA ALA A 709 -6.30 -13.06 4.05
C ALA A 709 -5.52 -14.28 3.51
N VAL A 710 -5.04 -15.16 4.40
CA VAL A 710 -4.31 -16.38 4.00
C VAL A 710 -5.17 -17.33 3.16
N PRO A 711 -6.36 -17.77 3.58
CA PRO A 711 -7.17 -18.65 2.73
C PRO A 711 -7.61 -17.98 1.43
N LEU A 712 -7.86 -16.66 1.43
CA LEU A 712 -8.24 -15.93 0.21
C LEU A 712 -7.07 -15.73 -0.76
N SER A 713 -5.81 -15.69 -0.30
CA SER A 713 -4.64 -15.53 -1.18
C SER A 713 -4.46 -16.69 -2.16
N PHE A 714 -4.91 -17.89 -1.79
CA PHE A 714 -4.96 -19.04 -2.70
C PHE A 714 -5.97 -18.86 -3.85
N LEU A 715 -6.99 -18.00 -3.67
CA LEU A 715 -7.99 -17.71 -4.70
C LEU A 715 -7.59 -16.55 -5.62
N GLU A 716 -6.48 -15.86 -5.36
CA GLU A 716 -6.01 -14.77 -6.22
C GLU A 716 -5.71 -15.24 -7.66
N GLY A 717 -6.05 -14.40 -8.64
CA GLY A 717 -5.96 -14.75 -10.06
C GLY A 717 -7.02 -15.76 -10.55
N THR A 718 -8.02 -16.09 -9.72
CA THR A 718 -9.14 -16.98 -10.10
C THR A 718 -10.46 -16.21 -10.19
N LEU A 719 -11.47 -16.81 -10.84
CA LEU A 719 -12.84 -16.31 -10.82
C LEU A 719 -13.58 -16.62 -9.49
N MET A 720 -12.99 -17.40 -8.60
CA MET A 720 -13.56 -17.75 -7.30
C MET A 720 -13.41 -16.61 -6.28
N LEU A 721 -12.29 -15.89 -6.28
CA LEU A 721 -12.07 -14.76 -5.37
C LEU A 721 -13.13 -13.66 -5.55
N PRO A 722 -13.46 -13.19 -6.77
CA PRO A 722 -14.57 -12.27 -6.98
C PRO A 722 -15.92 -12.74 -6.41
N ALA A 723 -16.20 -14.06 -6.45
CA ALA A 723 -17.44 -14.59 -5.89
C ALA A 723 -17.49 -14.42 -4.36
N VAL A 724 -16.37 -14.66 -3.67
CA VAL A 724 -16.26 -14.46 -2.23
C VAL A 724 -16.28 -12.97 -1.85
N LEU A 725 -15.57 -12.12 -2.60
CA LEU A 725 -15.55 -10.66 -2.34
C LEU A 725 -16.93 -10.01 -2.48
N ARG A 726 -17.82 -10.55 -3.33
CA ARG A 726 -19.23 -10.11 -3.39
C ARG A 726 -19.98 -10.35 -2.07
N LEU A 727 -19.64 -11.38 -1.30
CA LEU A 727 -20.23 -11.65 0.02
C LEU A 727 -19.78 -10.62 1.08
N PHE A 728 -18.59 -10.04 0.89
CA PHE A 728 -18.10 -8.93 1.71
C PHE A 728 -18.74 -7.58 1.35
N GLY A 729 -19.26 -7.42 0.13
CA GLY A 729 -19.97 -6.22 -0.32
C GLY A 729 -19.54 -5.67 -1.69
N CYS A 730 -18.44 -6.16 -2.25
CA CYS A 730 -17.95 -5.70 -3.55
C CYS A 730 -18.97 -5.94 -4.66
N ARG A 731 -19.02 -5.05 -5.64
CA ARG A 731 -19.73 -5.30 -6.90
C ARG A 731 -18.70 -5.56 -7.98
N ILE A 732 -18.59 -6.83 -8.42
CA ILE A 732 -17.61 -7.23 -9.43
C ILE A 732 -18.34 -7.85 -10.60
N GLY A 733 -18.04 -7.38 -11.81
CA GLY A 733 -18.56 -7.89 -13.07
C GLY A 733 -18.01 -9.28 -13.45
N ARG A 734 -18.36 -9.72 -14.64
CA ARG A 734 -17.91 -10.99 -15.23
C ARG A 734 -16.51 -10.84 -15.79
N ARG A 735 -15.70 -11.90 -15.70
CA ARG A 735 -14.34 -11.98 -16.29
C ARG A 735 -13.37 -10.89 -15.80
N ALA A 736 -13.66 -10.24 -14.66
CA ALA A 736 -12.75 -9.30 -14.03
C ALA A 736 -11.44 -10.01 -13.66
N LEU A 737 -10.32 -9.47 -14.12
CA LEU A 737 -8.98 -9.94 -13.82
C LEU A 737 -8.40 -9.06 -12.72
N LEU A 738 -8.40 -9.59 -11.51
CA LEU A 738 -7.83 -8.94 -10.34
C LEU A 738 -6.43 -9.49 -10.07
N GLY A 739 -5.46 -8.60 -10.02
CA GLY A 739 -4.07 -8.89 -9.68
C GLY A 739 -3.88 -9.30 -8.22
N PRO A 740 -2.62 -9.47 -7.78
CA PRO A 740 -2.31 -9.76 -6.38
C PRO A 740 -2.74 -8.62 -5.44
N GLY A 741 -3.08 -8.95 -4.20
CA GLY A 741 -3.46 -7.98 -3.15
C GLY A 741 -4.97 -7.88 -2.89
N PHE A 742 -5.80 -8.54 -3.69
CA PHE A 742 -7.26 -8.53 -3.51
C PHE A 742 -7.77 -9.54 -2.46
N ALA A 743 -6.90 -10.38 -1.89
CA ALA A 743 -7.26 -11.25 -0.77
C ALA A 743 -7.62 -10.47 0.50
N HIS A 744 -7.19 -9.21 0.61
CA HIS A 744 -7.47 -8.31 1.72
C HIS A 744 -7.76 -6.91 1.19
N VAL A 745 -9.04 -6.56 1.11
CA VAL A 745 -9.49 -5.26 0.61
C VAL A 745 -10.12 -4.43 1.72
N VAL A 746 -10.01 -3.11 1.62
CA VAL A 746 -10.70 -2.16 2.50
C VAL A 746 -11.97 -1.67 1.82
N ASP A 747 -13.01 -1.43 2.64
CA ASP A 747 -14.31 -0.90 2.19
C ASP A 747 -14.93 -1.63 1.00
N PRO A 748 -15.16 -2.95 1.09
CA PRO A 748 -15.69 -3.74 -0.03
C PRO A 748 -17.00 -3.17 -0.60
N ASP A 749 -17.88 -2.62 0.24
CA ASP A 749 -19.15 -2.00 -0.20
C ASP A 749 -18.96 -0.79 -1.15
N MET A 750 -17.79 -0.15 -1.11
CA MET A 750 -17.46 1.03 -1.93
C MET A 750 -16.89 0.67 -3.30
N LEU A 751 -16.39 -0.56 -3.48
CA LEU A 751 -15.68 -0.98 -4.69
C LEU A 751 -16.63 -1.53 -5.74
N ARG A 752 -16.60 -0.94 -6.94
CA ARG A 752 -17.34 -1.44 -8.11
C ARG A 752 -16.42 -1.64 -9.31
N PHE A 753 -16.43 -2.85 -9.82
CA PHE A 753 -15.66 -3.30 -10.97
C PHE A 753 -16.62 -3.80 -12.03
N GLY A 754 -16.51 -3.26 -13.25
CA GLY A 754 -17.29 -3.64 -14.42
C GLY A 754 -16.93 -5.01 -14.97
N ASP A 755 -17.52 -5.33 -16.12
CA ASP A 755 -17.21 -6.55 -16.87
C ASP A 755 -15.86 -6.42 -17.57
N GLY A 756 -15.04 -7.48 -17.54
CA GLY A 756 -13.76 -7.56 -18.26
C GLY A 756 -12.68 -6.58 -17.78
N VAL A 757 -12.83 -5.98 -16.60
CA VAL A 757 -11.81 -5.06 -16.05
C VAL A 757 -10.51 -5.78 -15.73
N THR A 758 -9.42 -5.02 -15.73
CA THR A 758 -8.09 -5.49 -15.39
C THR A 758 -7.48 -4.57 -14.33
N VAL A 759 -7.22 -5.07 -13.12
CA VAL A 759 -6.84 -4.21 -11.99
C VAL A 759 -5.70 -4.83 -11.19
N GLN A 760 -4.58 -4.11 -11.07
CA GLN A 760 -3.45 -4.42 -10.18
C GLN A 760 -3.19 -3.32 -9.11
N ALA A 761 -4.10 -2.36 -9.02
CA ALA A 761 -3.93 -1.15 -8.23
C ALA A 761 -4.20 -1.32 -6.73
N LEU A 762 -3.74 -0.34 -5.96
CA LEU A 762 -4.08 -0.20 -4.55
C LEU A 762 -5.42 0.55 -4.46
N MET A 763 -6.45 -0.14 -3.99
CA MET A 763 -7.79 0.42 -3.88
C MET A 763 -7.90 1.26 -2.60
N GLN A 764 -8.10 2.57 -2.76
CA GLN A 764 -8.22 3.50 -1.64
C GLN A 764 -9.57 4.23 -1.66
N ALA A 765 -10.63 3.51 -1.28
CA ALA A 765 -11.98 4.06 -1.19
C ALA A 765 -12.21 4.98 0.03
N HIS A 766 -11.17 5.24 0.81
CA HIS A 766 -11.19 6.15 1.94
C HIS A 766 -9.90 6.95 2.10
N THR A 767 -9.94 8.03 2.87
CA THR A 767 -8.73 8.71 3.35
C THR A 767 -8.96 9.37 4.69
N PHE A 768 -7.90 9.61 5.45
CA PHE A 768 -7.94 10.46 6.63
C PHE A 768 -7.55 11.88 6.25
N GLU A 769 -8.47 12.82 6.41
CA GLU A 769 -8.20 14.25 6.27
C GLU A 769 -8.47 14.92 7.62
N ASP A 770 -7.43 15.50 8.22
CA ASP A 770 -7.49 16.10 9.57
C ASP A 770 -8.13 15.19 10.65
N ARG A 771 -7.70 13.92 10.68
CA ARG A 771 -8.24 12.89 11.61
C ARG A 771 -9.73 12.61 11.42
N VAL A 772 -10.28 12.89 10.23
CA VAL A 772 -11.62 12.47 9.82
C VAL A 772 -11.49 11.52 8.63
N LEU A 773 -12.01 10.31 8.79
CA LEU A 773 -12.09 9.32 7.74
C LEU A 773 -13.21 9.69 6.78
N LYS A 774 -12.88 9.92 5.51
CA LYS A 774 -13.84 10.16 4.42
C LYS A 774 -13.91 8.92 3.55
N ILE A 775 -15.12 8.48 3.23
CA ILE A 775 -15.37 7.25 2.47
C ILE A 775 -16.35 7.55 1.34
N ASP A 776 -16.06 7.08 0.14
CA ASP A 776 -16.93 7.22 -1.03
C ASP A 776 -16.67 6.09 -2.04
N HIS A 777 -17.54 5.94 -3.04
CA HIS A 777 -17.45 4.88 -4.04
C HIS A 777 -16.23 5.03 -4.95
N VAL A 778 -15.64 3.90 -5.36
CA VAL A 778 -14.65 3.84 -6.44
C VAL A 778 -15.20 2.95 -7.55
N HIS A 779 -15.30 3.50 -8.76
CA HIS A 779 -15.83 2.81 -9.93
C HIS A 779 -14.74 2.57 -10.97
N VAL A 780 -14.59 1.32 -11.40
CA VAL A 780 -13.80 0.92 -12.56
C VAL A 780 -14.75 0.33 -13.58
N ARG A 781 -15.04 1.06 -14.66
CA ARG A 781 -16.07 0.70 -15.66
C ARG A 781 -15.59 -0.42 -16.59
N ASP A 782 -16.52 -0.93 -17.41
CA ASP A 782 -16.31 -2.10 -18.26
C ASP A 782 -15.06 -1.98 -19.14
N GLY A 783 -14.27 -3.05 -19.18
CA GLY A 783 -13.04 -3.15 -19.96
C GLY A 783 -11.90 -2.22 -19.55
N ALA A 784 -12.03 -1.44 -18.47
CA ALA A 784 -10.98 -0.53 -18.01
C ALA A 784 -9.78 -1.29 -17.41
N THR A 785 -8.60 -0.68 -17.52
CA THR A 785 -7.34 -1.19 -16.99
C THR A 785 -6.77 -0.22 -15.97
N VAL A 786 -6.36 -0.71 -14.81
CA VAL A 786 -5.68 0.07 -13.77
C VAL A 786 -4.40 -0.64 -13.35
N GLY A 787 -3.27 -0.03 -13.70
CA GLY A 787 -1.93 -0.60 -13.54
C GLY A 787 -1.46 -0.68 -12.09
N ALA A 788 -0.38 -1.44 -11.88
CA ALA A 788 0.14 -1.70 -10.54
C ALA A 788 0.57 -0.41 -9.82
N ASN A 789 0.38 -0.37 -8.49
CA ASN A 789 0.73 0.77 -7.63
C ASN A 789 0.02 2.09 -7.97
N ALA A 790 -0.87 2.13 -8.96
CA ALA A 790 -1.79 3.24 -9.11
C ALA A 790 -2.69 3.34 -7.88
N VAL A 791 -3.08 4.56 -7.53
CA VAL A 791 -4.01 4.83 -6.42
C VAL A 791 -5.25 5.51 -6.96
N LEU A 792 -6.40 4.91 -6.68
CA LEU A 792 -7.71 5.49 -6.95
C LEU A 792 -8.27 6.04 -5.63
N LEU A 793 -8.33 7.37 -5.50
CA LEU A 793 -8.94 8.00 -4.33
C LEU A 793 -10.46 7.83 -4.33
N TYR A 794 -11.05 7.94 -3.14
CA TYR A 794 -12.50 7.89 -2.94
C TYR A 794 -13.26 8.83 -3.90
N GLY A 795 -14.33 8.33 -4.50
CA GLY A 795 -15.12 9.04 -5.50
C GLY A 795 -14.62 8.89 -6.95
N ALA A 796 -13.44 8.30 -7.19
CA ALA A 796 -12.90 8.13 -8.54
C ALA A 796 -13.80 7.26 -9.44
N ASP A 797 -13.94 7.66 -10.71
CA ASP A 797 -14.70 6.93 -11.74
C ASP A 797 -13.85 6.76 -13.01
N VAL A 798 -13.28 5.57 -13.19
CA VAL A 798 -12.46 5.21 -14.34
C VAL A 798 -13.36 4.77 -15.49
N GLY A 799 -13.44 5.57 -16.56
CA GLY A 799 -14.30 5.35 -17.72
C GLY A 799 -14.10 4.01 -18.45
N GLU A 800 -15.09 3.62 -19.26
CA GLU A 800 -15.08 2.35 -20.00
C GLU A 800 -13.86 2.26 -20.91
N ARG A 801 -13.14 1.13 -20.88
CA ARG A 801 -11.91 0.91 -21.66
C ARG A 801 -10.82 1.98 -21.46
N ALA A 802 -10.90 2.78 -20.40
CA ALA A 802 -9.81 3.69 -20.03
C ALA A 802 -8.64 2.89 -19.47
N ASN A 803 -7.42 3.39 -19.65
CA ASN A 803 -6.21 2.82 -19.09
C ASN A 803 -5.60 3.82 -18.10
N VAL A 804 -5.27 3.37 -16.89
CA VAL A 804 -4.53 4.14 -15.89
C VAL A 804 -3.17 3.49 -15.70
N ALA A 805 -2.12 4.22 -16.06
CA ALA A 805 -0.75 3.74 -16.01
C ALA A 805 -0.30 3.45 -14.56
N PRO A 806 0.66 2.53 -14.37
CA PRO A 806 1.26 2.25 -13.06
C PRO A 806 1.73 3.52 -12.34
N HIS A 807 1.67 3.50 -11.00
CA HIS A 807 2.03 4.62 -10.10
C HIS A 807 1.22 5.92 -10.24
N SER A 808 0.22 5.96 -11.12
CA SER A 808 -0.62 7.15 -11.28
C SER A 808 -1.58 7.35 -10.11
N VAL A 809 -1.98 8.60 -9.83
CA VAL A 809 -2.97 8.92 -8.79
C VAL A 809 -4.18 9.60 -9.41
N VAL A 810 -5.33 8.90 -9.37
CA VAL A 810 -6.63 9.45 -9.76
C VAL A 810 -7.22 10.19 -8.57
N MET A 811 -7.54 11.46 -8.76
CA MET A 811 -7.98 12.36 -7.71
C MET A 811 -9.40 12.03 -7.24
N LYS A 812 -9.71 12.49 -6.02
CA LYS A 812 -11.03 12.32 -5.42
C LYS A 812 -12.12 12.94 -6.30
N ARG A 813 -13.16 12.16 -6.60
CA ARG A 813 -14.26 12.52 -7.52
C ARG A 813 -13.82 12.91 -8.94
N GLU A 814 -12.63 12.48 -9.36
CA GLU A 814 -12.18 12.63 -10.74
C GLU A 814 -12.86 11.57 -11.62
N ARG A 815 -13.37 12.00 -12.78
CA ARG A 815 -13.91 11.12 -13.81
C ARG A 815 -12.91 11.06 -14.97
N LEU A 816 -12.48 9.84 -15.30
CA LEU A 816 -11.63 9.59 -16.46
C LEU A 816 -12.51 9.25 -17.66
N GLU A 817 -12.16 9.81 -18.82
CA GLU A 817 -12.93 9.64 -20.04
C GLU A 817 -12.77 8.22 -20.61
N PRO A 818 -13.82 7.65 -21.23
CA PRO A 818 -13.76 6.34 -21.88
C PRO A 818 -12.66 6.26 -22.95
N GLY A 819 -12.06 5.08 -23.11
CA GLY A 819 -11.10 4.77 -24.18
C GLY A 819 -9.82 5.62 -24.19
N THR A 820 -9.49 6.28 -23.09
CA THR A 820 -8.36 7.19 -22.96
C THR A 820 -7.30 6.62 -22.02
N ALA A 821 -6.02 6.78 -22.36
CA ALA A 821 -4.91 6.45 -21.47
C ALA A 821 -4.54 7.63 -20.57
N TYR A 822 -4.30 7.37 -19.29
CA TYR A 822 -3.97 8.34 -18.26
C TYR A 822 -2.70 7.93 -17.51
N GLU A 823 -1.87 8.90 -17.18
CA GLU A 823 -0.65 8.71 -16.40
C GLU A 823 -0.38 9.89 -15.47
N GLY A 824 0.43 9.69 -14.43
CA GLY A 824 0.96 10.77 -13.60
C GLY A 824 0.31 10.96 -12.23
N VAL A 825 0.92 11.83 -11.44
CA VAL A 825 0.51 12.18 -10.08
C VAL A 825 0.38 13.71 -9.98
N PRO A 826 -0.84 14.27 -10.16
CA PRO A 826 -2.12 13.61 -10.48
C PRO A 826 -2.23 13.15 -11.94
N THR A 827 -3.25 12.34 -12.24
CA THR A 827 -3.50 11.83 -13.59
C THR A 827 -3.76 12.93 -14.63
N GLN A 828 -3.09 12.77 -15.77
CA GLN A 828 -3.29 13.52 -17.00
C GLN A 828 -3.38 12.55 -18.18
N PRO A 829 -4.02 12.93 -19.30
CA PRO A 829 -3.97 12.11 -20.51
C PRO A 829 -2.52 11.80 -20.90
N ALA A 830 -2.21 10.56 -21.25
CA ALA A 830 -0.86 10.13 -21.62
C ALA A 830 -0.39 10.80 -22.92
N ALA A 831 0.91 11.04 -23.03
CA ALA A 831 1.51 11.77 -24.16
C ALA A 831 2.22 10.86 -25.18
N GLY A 832 1.52 9.87 -25.74
CA GLY A 832 1.98 9.09 -26.91
C GLY A 832 3.05 8.03 -26.63
#